data_AF-A0A8H8CD80-F1
#
_entry.id   AF-A0A8H8CD80-F1
#
_cell.length_a   1.000
_cell.length_b   1.000
_cell.length_c   1.000
_cell.angle_alpha   90.00
_cell.angle_beta   90.00
_cell.angle_gamma   90.00
#
_symmetry.space_group_name_H-M   'P 1'
#
loop_
_entity.id
_entity.type
_entity.pdbx_description
1 polymer ?
#
loop_
_entity_poly.entity_id
_entity_poly.type
_entity_poly.pdbx_seq_one_letter_code
_entity_poly.pdbx_strand_id
1 'polypeptide(L)'
;MVLLPGRARDPVTVRLVTTRLQADGIGVAATYEALSYQWGSSLPAKKITVDNCPFKIRKNLYLALLALRDKQFPRCLWVDALCINQEDDKERGGQVSIMSQIFRQATKVLVWLGEAADDSDLLFELLAKVEGRLHLLDNMISIWGQAGVDITSVTKIRIQSAFLALSQRAYWTRLWIIQEILSASSIDLLCGSKTLSWAFFSPGLESIGNLKTSPDSDSCASTPAYAIAAKQSYQRQSYAIEDLVELCSRCDSQCEDVRDKVYGLVSIAKDFSVTPDYTKSLKELCLAAFKSLYSEPRFEDAQYVHGKRAGYREPLFEAFQRFLGRPLWDHAEHCWDAMDGDMVEKLIRGESGPVTFDTTVKHLRTIVKTGPVISVGEIITEASVFPHETVMTVYGTPITRKTVVDNISDFTVPDFHRTATIGDLYSRRDSSDWFVRAAPMPCSTGKSDGHVRSFWTSTQEYGIASGLIEEGDLLCLVQGIVNLSVIRPMSKNSFVMIGRAQLVQGVNKLGHHGNQEVTTAIGTYYKGQSPYKIQAIFPEESADAQTIRLERQGQVKDAFRHAWKGYNHYGWMHDEVMPVSGKHKDPFVGWAATLVDSLDSLYIMGLQEKFEEALEALEEIDFSKPNANKVPVFEVTIRYLGGLLGAWDVSEHKYPILLQKAIQLGDFLIKAFDTENGLPVPYYWWKNETSGKLAGTDNVIIAQVASLSLEFIRLSQVTGNKTYAANIQVITDQLKNTQNNTALPGMWPLIADCSGKELSFSDERFSLGVLADSAFEYLPKTHLLDYRSSDQYIQMYKSALATFSQQLYFRPSLPGNPDILMSGNLDMSTDPPVIEGQFQHLACFVGGMVALGSRISNSAEELETAAKLTNGCVWGYDNTPTGIMPDFSHVEPCEDPNLCVWRGEGDGFKSVDDPSYQLRPEAIESVFIMYRLTADPIWMDKGWKMFQAIQKHTRTEIANARIVDVMEQWPTHEDSMESYWLAETLKYFYLLFSEPDLISLDDYVLNTEAHPFRWG
;
A
#
# COMPACT_ATOMS: atom_id res chain seq x y z
N MET A 1 24.55 -24.80 16.16
CA MET A 1 24.56 -26.21 16.62
C MET A 1 23.51 -27.04 15.87
N VAL A 2 23.64 -28.37 15.83
CA VAL A 2 22.66 -29.28 15.21
C VAL A 2 22.09 -30.22 16.27
N LEU A 3 20.80 -30.08 16.57
CA LEU A 3 20.03 -30.95 17.45
C LEU A 3 19.68 -32.25 16.71
N LEU A 4 20.09 -33.40 17.25
CA LEU A 4 19.87 -34.70 16.60
C LEU A 4 18.48 -35.28 16.91
N PRO A 5 17.86 -35.98 15.95
CA PRO A 5 16.51 -36.52 16.12
C PRO A 5 16.41 -37.56 17.25
N GLY A 6 15.18 -37.82 17.68
CA GLY A 6 14.87 -38.92 18.61
C GLY A 6 13.57 -38.72 19.38
N ARG A 7 13.19 -39.74 20.15
CA ARG A 7 11.96 -39.76 20.94
C ARG A 7 12.18 -39.09 22.30
N ALA A 8 11.11 -38.70 22.98
CA ALA A 8 11.15 -38.02 24.29
C ALA A 8 11.84 -38.82 25.43
N ARG A 9 12.08 -40.13 25.24
CA ARG A 9 12.82 -40.99 26.18
C ARG A 9 14.31 -41.14 25.84
N ASP A 10 14.72 -40.74 24.63
CA ASP A 10 16.09 -40.92 24.13
C ASP A 10 16.94 -39.74 24.61
N PRO A 11 18.23 -39.93 24.97
CA PRO A 11 19.11 -38.84 25.37
C PRO A 11 19.16 -37.72 24.33
N VAL A 12 19.01 -36.46 24.76
CA VAL A 12 19.18 -35.29 23.89
C VAL A 12 20.65 -35.20 23.49
N THR A 13 20.90 -35.18 22.19
CA THR A 13 22.24 -35.16 21.60
C THR A 13 22.33 -34.02 20.59
N VAL A 14 23.44 -33.30 20.64
CA VAL A 14 23.72 -32.10 19.85
C VAL A 14 25.12 -32.22 19.26
N ARG A 15 25.31 -31.72 18.04
CA ARG A 15 26.62 -31.56 17.39
C ARG A 15 26.94 -30.07 17.22
N LEU A 16 28.12 -29.60 17.61
CA LEU A 16 28.52 -28.22 17.30
C LEU A 16 29.02 -28.13 15.85
N VAL A 17 28.75 -27.00 15.23
CA VAL A 17 29.15 -26.69 13.84
C VAL A 17 29.51 -25.21 13.81
N THR A 18 30.71 -24.91 13.35
CA THR A 18 31.17 -23.54 13.13
C THR A 18 30.67 -23.06 11.77
N THR A 19 30.09 -21.85 11.74
CA THR A 19 29.75 -21.13 10.51
C THR A 19 30.24 -19.68 10.63
N ARG A 20 30.21 -18.93 9.54
CA ARG A 20 30.42 -17.48 9.54
C ARG A 20 29.06 -16.80 9.39
N LEU A 21 28.81 -15.78 10.20
CA LEU A 21 27.77 -14.79 9.90
C LEU A 21 28.22 -13.97 8.70
N GLN A 22 27.26 -13.48 7.91
CA GLN A 22 27.57 -12.61 6.78
C GLN A 22 27.83 -11.20 7.28
N ALA A 23 28.89 -10.56 6.79
CA ALA A 23 29.20 -9.17 7.14
C ALA A 23 28.41 -8.16 6.28
N ASP A 24 27.91 -8.62 5.13
CA ASP A 24 27.64 -7.82 3.94
C ASP A 24 26.61 -8.48 2.98
N GLY A 25 25.93 -9.56 3.38
CA GLY A 25 24.82 -10.17 2.62
C GLY A 25 25.19 -10.96 1.36
N ILE A 26 26.46 -11.00 0.96
CA ILE A 26 26.90 -11.61 -0.31
C ILE A 26 27.47 -13.01 -0.06
N GLY A 27 26.62 -14.04 -0.14
CA GLY A 27 27.03 -15.44 -0.13
C GLY A 27 25.91 -16.41 0.24
N VAL A 28 26.21 -17.72 0.22
CA VAL A 28 25.29 -18.75 0.74
C VAL A 28 25.56 -18.95 2.23
N ALA A 29 24.72 -18.39 3.10
CA ALA A 29 24.78 -18.63 4.54
C ALA A 29 24.35 -20.06 4.90
N ALA A 30 24.84 -20.56 6.03
CA ALA A 30 24.25 -21.76 6.64
C ALA A 30 22.96 -21.36 7.37
N THR A 31 21.81 -21.89 6.93
CA THR A 31 20.51 -21.63 7.55
C THR A 31 20.42 -22.19 8.98
N TYR A 32 20.02 -21.36 9.94
CA TYR A 32 19.76 -21.77 11.33
C TYR A 32 18.60 -20.97 11.93
N GLU A 33 17.96 -21.52 12.95
CA GLU A 33 16.96 -20.84 13.77
C GLU A 33 17.60 -20.44 15.11
N ALA A 34 17.27 -19.29 15.69
CA ALA A 34 17.82 -18.87 16.99
C ALA A 34 16.81 -19.13 18.11
N LEU A 35 17.23 -19.78 19.20
CA LEU A 35 16.37 -20.07 20.34
C LEU A 35 16.48 -18.97 21.40
N SER A 36 15.38 -18.24 21.62
CA SER A 36 15.18 -17.38 22.79
C SER A 36 14.38 -18.12 23.87
N TYR A 37 14.85 -18.12 25.12
CA TYR A 37 14.22 -18.87 26.20
C TYR A 37 14.58 -18.30 27.57
N GLN A 38 13.69 -18.47 28.55
CA GLN A 38 14.02 -18.05 29.92
C GLN A 38 15.03 -19.00 30.54
N TRP A 39 16.11 -18.47 31.16
CA TRP A 39 16.97 -19.30 32.00
C TRP A 39 16.13 -19.99 33.10
N GLY A 40 16.41 -21.27 33.33
CA GLY A 40 15.75 -22.02 34.41
C GLY A 40 16.48 -21.89 35.74
N SER A 41 15.93 -22.52 36.77
CA SER A 41 16.68 -22.86 37.99
C SER A 41 18.01 -23.54 37.63
N SER A 42 19.08 -23.17 38.34
CA SER A 42 20.39 -23.83 38.26
C SER A 42 20.36 -25.28 38.76
N LEU A 43 19.32 -25.66 39.52
CA LEU A 43 19.16 -27.00 40.09
C LEU A 43 17.76 -27.61 39.82
N PRO A 44 17.66 -28.91 39.51
CA PRO A 44 18.74 -29.82 39.10
C PRO A 44 19.09 -29.65 37.62
N ALA A 45 20.37 -29.43 37.30
CA ALA A 45 20.86 -29.41 35.92
C ALA A 45 20.64 -30.76 35.21
N LYS A 46 20.26 -30.71 33.94
CA LYS A 46 20.01 -31.88 33.09
C LYS A 46 21.24 -32.21 32.25
N LYS A 47 21.50 -33.49 32.02
CA LYS A 47 22.60 -33.95 31.17
C LYS A 47 22.12 -34.11 29.72
N ILE A 48 22.90 -33.58 28.80
CA ILE A 48 22.80 -33.82 27.35
C ILE A 48 24.15 -34.30 26.83
N THR A 49 24.20 -34.70 25.57
CA THR A 49 25.46 -35.05 24.89
C THR A 49 25.77 -33.99 23.84
N VAL A 50 26.94 -33.36 23.91
CA VAL A 50 27.44 -32.37 22.92
C VAL A 50 28.73 -32.93 22.33
N ASP A 51 28.76 -33.19 21.02
CA ASP A 51 29.92 -33.80 20.32
C ASP A 51 30.48 -35.07 21.00
N ASN A 52 29.56 -35.93 21.46
CA ASN A 52 29.81 -37.15 22.26
C ASN A 52 30.32 -36.94 23.70
N CYS A 53 30.50 -35.69 24.14
CA CYS A 53 30.86 -35.35 25.51
C CYS A 53 29.62 -35.07 26.38
N PRO A 54 29.57 -35.52 27.66
CA PRO A 54 28.48 -35.19 28.56
C PRO A 54 28.51 -33.71 28.98
N PHE A 55 27.45 -32.96 28.66
CA PHE A 55 27.30 -31.54 28.99
C PHE A 55 26.08 -31.32 29.92
N LYS A 56 26.12 -30.26 30.76
CA LYS A 56 25.05 -29.95 31.71
C LYS A 56 24.35 -28.65 31.33
N ILE A 57 23.01 -28.67 31.24
CA ILE A 57 22.17 -27.49 30.95
C ILE A 57 21.10 -27.27 32.03
N ARG A 58 20.60 -26.03 32.16
CA ARG A 58 19.50 -25.67 33.08
C ARG A 58 18.18 -26.34 32.61
N LYS A 59 17.20 -26.54 33.53
CA LYS A 59 15.95 -27.28 33.24
C LYS A 59 15.19 -26.72 32.01
N ASN A 60 15.06 -25.40 31.91
CA ASN A 60 14.27 -24.76 30.85
C ASN A 60 14.83 -25.04 29.45
N LEU A 61 16.14 -24.91 29.26
CA LEU A 61 16.78 -25.24 27.98
C LEU A 61 16.58 -26.72 27.62
N TYR A 62 16.67 -27.62 28.60
CA TYR A 62 16.42 -29.05 28.36
C TYR A 62 14.99 -29.32 27.89
N LEU A 63 14.00 -28.61 28.43
CA LEU A 63 12.60 -28.71 27.99
C LEU A 63 12.39 -28.11 26.60
N ALA A 64 12.96 -26.93 26.33
CA ALA A 64 12.91 -26.31 25.01
C ALA A 64 13.52 -27.23 23.93
N LEU A 65 14.71 -27.80 24.19
CA LEU A 65 15.33 -28.76 23.29
C LEU A 65 14.54 -30.06 23.12
N LEU A 66 13.78 -30.50 24.14
CA LEU A 66 12.88 -31.65 23.99
C LEU A 66 11.64 -31.31 23.14
N ALA A 67 11.08 -30.11 23.27
CA ALA A 67 9.94 -29.66 22.46
C ALA A 67 10.32 -29.42 20.99
N LEU A 68 11.54 -28.91 20.75
CA LEU A 68 12.07 -28.61 19.41
C LEU A 68 12.64 -29.82 18.66
N ARG A 69 12.88 -30.95 19.35
CA ARG A 69 13.51 -32.14 18.79
C ARG A 69 12.50 -32.96 17.99
N ASP A 70 12.72 -33.03 16.68
CA ASP A 70 11.97 -33.93 15.82
C ASP A 70 12.39 -35.42 16.00
N LYS A 71 11.50 -36.34 15.60
CA LYS A 71 11.70 -37.79 15.70
C LYS A 71 12.59 -38.37 14.61
N GLN A 72 12.73 -37.70 13.47
CA GLN A 72 13.36 -38.20 12.25
C GLN A 72 14.44 -37.26 11.70
N PHE A 73 14.24 -35.95 11.77
CA PHE A 73 15.10 -34.95 11.15
C PHE A 73 15.97 -34.18 12.17
N PRO A 74 17.24 -33.88 11.85
CA PRO A 74 18.06 -32.98 12.65
C PRO A 74 17.64 -31.52 12.45
N ARG A 75 17.76 -30.69 13.48
CA ARG A 75 17.38 -29.26 13.44
C ARG A 75 18.59 -28.36 13.69
N CYS A 76 18.80 -27.35 12.86
CA CYS A 76 19.92 -26.41 13.00
C CYS A 76 19.50 -25.22 13.86
N LEU A 77 20.05 -25.14 15.07
CA LEU A 77 19.69 -24.14 16.08
C LEU A 77 20.92 -23.32 16.48
N TRP A 78 20.74 -22.05 16.82
CA TRP A 78 21.68 -21.27 17.63
C TRP A 78 21.13 -21.12 19.04
N VAL A 79 21.98 -21.35 20.04
CA VAL A 79 21.63 -21.33 21.48
C VAL A 79 22.80 -20.74 22.25
N ASP A 80 22.59 -19.63 22.95
CA ASP A 80 23.60 -18.90 23.73
C ASP A 80 24.48 -19.80 24.62
N ALA A 81 23.86 -20.65 25.44
CA ALA A 81 24.51 -21.50 26.43
C ALA A 81 25.23 -22.73 25.84
N LEU A 82 25.20 -22.92 24.51
CA LEU A 82 25.87 -24.02 23.80
C LEU A 82 26.72 -23.54 22.62
N CYS A 83 26.47 -22.34 22.09
CA CYS A 83 27.18 -21.76 20.94
C CYS A 83 28.15 -20.64 21.32
N ILE A 84 28.10 -20.15 22.56
CA ILE A 84 29.09 -19.23 23.15
C ILE A 84 29.82 -19.97 24.27
N ASN A 85 31.15 -19.91 24.27
CA ASN A 85 31.96 -20.37 25.39
C ASN A 85 31.82 -19.43 26.59
N GLN A 86 31.02 -19.83 27.58
CA GLN A 86 30.76 -19.03 28.78
C GLN A 86 31.98 -18.92 29.72
N GLU A 87 33.05 -19.69 29.48
CA GLU A 87 34.30 -19.66 30.26
C GLU A 87 35.41 -18.81 29.62
N ASP A 88 35.23 -18.30 28.39
CA ASP A 88 36.16 -17.38 27.71
C ASP A 88 35.54 -15.98 27.58
N ASP A 89 35.93 -15.06 28.47
CA ASP A 89 35.43 -13.68 28.48
C ASP A 89 35.67 -12.91 27.17
N LYS A 90 36.72 -13.27 26.41
CA LYS A 90 37.08 -12.59 25.16
C LYS A 90 36.24 -13.11 23.99
N GLU A 91 36.04 -14.43 23.92
CA GLU A 91 35.07 -15.01 22.98
C GLU A 91 33.66 -14.49 23.29
N ARG A 92 33.25 -14.55 24.56
CA ARG A 92 31.94 -14.11 25.04
C ARG A 92 31.68 -12.64 24.70
N GLY A 93 32.63 -11.73 24.97
CA GLY A 93 32.52 -10.33 24.57
C GLY A 93 32.37 -10.14 23.05
N GLY A 94 33.11 -10.92 22.26
CA GLY A 94 33.00 -10.95 20.81
C GLY A 94 31.62 -11.41 20.32
N GLN A 95 31.13 -12.55 20.81
CA GLN A 95 29.80 -13.09 20.46
C GLN A 95 28.68 -12.14 20.90
N VAL A 96 28.79 -11.55 22.09
CA VAL A 96 27.82 -10.56 22.59
C VAL A 96 27.74 -9.33 21.67
N SER A 97 28.87 -8.86 21.13
CA SER A 97 28.88 -7.69 20.24
C SER A 97 28.14 -7.90 18.91
N ILE A 98 27.91 -9.15 18.50
CA ILE A 98 27.23 -9.52 17.25
C ILE A 98 25.85 -10.18 17.49
N MET A 99 25.32 -10.15 18.71
CA MET A 99 24.05 -10.81 19.04
C MET A 99 22.87 -10.34 18.16
N SER A 100 22.71 -9.05 17.90
CA SER A 100 21.65 -8.56 17.02
C SER A 100 21.77 -9.13 15.60
N GLN A 101 22.99 -9.29 15.09
CA GLN A 101 23.26 -9.94 13.79
C GLN A 101 22.90 -11.42 13.82
N ILE A 102 23.19 -12.13 14.92
CA ILE A 102 22.84 -13.55 15.09
C ILE A 102 21.31 -13.76 15.04
N PHE A 103 20.54 -12.92 15.73
CA PHE A 103 19.08 -13.04 15.75
C PHE A 103 18.43 -12.52 14.45
N ARG A 104 19.06 -11.54 13.78
CA ARG A 104 18.62 -11.01 12.47
C ARG A 104 18.87 -11.97 11.31
N GLN A 105 20.00 -12.68 11.31
CA GLN A 105 20.35 -13.68 10.27
C GLN A 105 19.79 -15.07 10.55
N ALA A 106 19.05 -15.25 11.65
CA ALA A 106 18.31 -16.49 11.89
C ALA A 106 17.11 -16.55 10.93
N THR A 107 16.88 -17.70 10.29
CA THR A 107 15.70 -17.93 9.44
C THR A 107 14.40 -17.79 10.24
N LYS A 108 14.47 -18.00 11.55
CA LYS A 108 13.39 -17.80 12.52
C LYS A 108 13.94 -17.72 13.94
N VAL A 109 13.34 -16.87 14.77
CA VAL A 109 13.58 -16.81 16.21
C VAL A 109 12.47 -17.59 16.93
N LEU A 110 12.87 -18.60 17.67
CA LEU A 110 12.00 -19.52 18.39
C LEU A 110 11.93 -19.08 19.85
N VAL A 111 10.79 -18.53 20.28
CA VAL A 111 10.59 -18.01 21.62
C VAL A 111 9.93 -19.07 22.52
N TRP A 112 10.71 -19.67 23.41
CA TRP A 112 10.22 -20.68 24.36
C TRP A 112 9.67 -20.04 25.64
N LEU A 113 8.34 -20.01 25.76
CA LEU A 113 7.59 -19.45 26.89
C LEU A 113 7.42 -20.43 28.07
N GLY A 114 7.85 -21.69 27.93
CA GLY A 114 7.76 -22.72 28.97
C GLY A 114 6.75 -23.83 28.68
N GLU A 115 6.54 -24.69 29.68
CA GLU A 115 5.54 -25.78 29.62
C GLU A 115 4.10 -25.22 29.49
N ALA A 116 3.16 -26.05 29.06
CA ALA A 116 1.74 -25.66 28.96
C ALA A 116 1.13 -25.50 30.37
N ALA A 117 0.54 -24.33 30.62
CA ALA A 117 -0.10 -23.92 31.88
C ALA A 117 -1.10 -22.78 31.61
N ASP A 118 -1.96 -22.45 32.58
CA ASP A 118 -2.79 -21.23 32.56
C ASP A 118 -3.62 -21.05 31.28
N ASP A 119 -4.27 -22.13 30.82
CA ASP A 119 -5.04 -22.19 29.56
C ASP A 119 -4.27 -21.83 28.27
N SER A 120 -2.93 -21.80 28.29
CA SER A 120 -2.11 -21.51 27.09
C SER A 120 -2.34 -22.46 25.90
N ASP A 121 -2.54 -23.77 26.13
CA ASP A 121 -2.90 -24.70 25.04
C ASP A 121 -4.24 -24.33 24.38
N LEU A 122 -5.24 -23.96 25.19
CA LEU A 122 -6.54 -23.48 24.70
C LEU A 122 -6.37 -22.18 23.92
N LEU A 123 -5.56 -21.24 24.42
CA LEU A 123 -5.30 -19.98 23.74
C LEU A 123 -4.63 -20.21 22.37
N PHE A 124 -3.60 -21.05 22.30
CA PHE A 124 -2.91 -21.36 21.04
C PHE A 124 -3.86 -22.07 20.06
N GLU A 125 -4.70 -22.99 20.52
CA GLU A 125 -5.72 -23.66 19.68
C GLU A 125 -6.82 -22.71 19.19
N LEU A 126 -7.17 -21.67 19.95
CA LEU A 126 -8.15 -20.67 19.53
C LEU A 126 -7.56 -19.60 18.60
N LEU A 127 -6.27 -19.26 18.75
CA LEU A 127 -5.57 -18.37 17.83
C LEU A 127 -5.25 -19.07 16.49
N ALA A 128 -4.85 -20.34 16.50
CA ALA A 128 -4.65 -21.13 15.29
C ALA A 128 -5.95 -21.34 14.47
N LYS A 129 -7.14 -21.21 15.09
CA LYS A 129 -8.44 -21.24 14.37
C LYS A 129 -8.77 -19.93 13.63
N VAL A 130 -8.02 -18.86 13.89
CA VAL A 130 -8.18 -17.54 13.23
C VAL A 130 -6.91 -17.11 12.48
N GLU A 131 -5.91 -17.98 12.44
CA GLU A 131 -4.75 -17.93 11.56
C GLU A 131 -5.24 -17.82 10.10
N GLY A 132 -4.93 -16.69 9.44
CA GLY A 132 -5.47 -16.34 8.13
C GLY A 132 -6.75 -15.45 8.12
N ARG A 133 -7.19 -14.89 9.26
CA ARG A 133 -8.29 -13.89 9.32
C ARG A 133 -7.97 -12.63 10.13
N LEU A 134 -6.75 -12.52 10.62
CA LEU A 134 -6.35 -11.50 11.60
C LEU A 134 -5.97 -10.13 10.98
N HIS A 135 -5.78 -10.08 9.66
CA HIS A 135 -5.66 -8.86 8.86
C HIS A 135 -7.02 -8.17 8.60
N LEU A 136 -8.12 -8.64 9.20
CA LEU A 136 -9.50 -8.19 8.97
C LEU A 136 -10.09 -7.37 10.15
N LEU A 137 -9.28 -6.48 10.74
CA LEU A 137 -9.67 -5.40 11.68
C LEU A 137 -9.95 -5.78 13.16
N ASP A 138 -10.14 -4.73 13.98
CA ASP A 138 -9.60 -4.56 15.35
C ASP A 138 -10.12 -5.45 16.50
N ASN A 139 -11.04 -6.39 16.25
CA ASN A 139 -11.76 -7.06 17.34
C ASN A 139 -11.77 -8.59 17.29
N MET A 140 -10.81 -9.20 17.98
CA MET A 140 -10.70 -10.65 18.19
C MET A 140 -11.99 -11.37 18.62
N ILE A 141 -12.92 -10.67 19.31
CA ILE A 141 -14.17 -11.27 19.78
C ILE A 141 -15.14 -11.55 18.63
N SER A 142 -15.21 -10.71 17.58
CA SER A 142 -16.06 -11.01 16.41
C SER A 142 -15.49 -12.19 15.63
N ILE A 143 -14.16 -12.23 15.43
CA ILE A 143 -13.46 -13.26 14.65
C ILE A 143 -13.67 -14.65 15.26
N TRP A 144 -13.55 -14.79 16.59
CA TRP A 144 -13.83 -16.08 17.26
C TRP A 144 -15.29 -16.53 17.10
N GLY A 145 -16.26 -15.61 17.13
CA GLY A 145 -17.67 -15.93 16.89
C GLY A 145 -17.90 -16.42 15.46
N GLN A 146 -17.32 -15.73 14.48
CA GLN A 146 -17.32 -16.13 13.06
C GLN A 146 -16.50 -17.40 12.75
N ALA A 147 -15.62 -17.82 13.67
CA ALA A 147 -14.89 -19.09 13.62
C ALA A 147 -15.62 -20.24 14.34
N GLY A 148 -16.84 -20.02 14.85
CA GLY A 148 -17.63 -21.04 15.55
C GLY A 148 -17.09 -21.38 16.95
N VAL A 149 -16.33 -20.46 17.57
CA VAL A 149 -15.92 -20.57 18.98
C VAL A 149 -17.06 -20.06 19.86
N ASP A 150 -17.48 -20.86 20.83
CA ASP A 150 -18.54 -20.47 21.78
C ASP A 150 -18.02 -19.43 22.79
N ILE A 151 -18.20 -18.14 22.46
CA ILE A 151 -17.82 -17.02 23.32
C ILE A 151 -18.91 -16.71 24.36
N THR A 152 -19.21 -17.69 25.21
CA THR A 152 -19.85 -17.38 26.49
C THR A 152 -19.01 -16.38 27.29
N SER A 153 -19.65 -15.65 28.23
CA SER A 153 -18.93 -14.77 29.16
C SER A 153 -17.81 -15.50 29.93
N VAL A 154 -17.96 -16.82 30.16
CA VAL A 154 -16.96 -17.67 30.82
C VAL A 154 -15.76 -17.92 29.90
N THR A 155 -15.99 -18.22 28.62
CA THR A 155 -14.92 -18.41 27.62
C THR A 155 -14.10 -17.13 27.45
N LYS A 156 -14.77 -15.97 27.37
CA LYS A 156 -14.11 -14.66 27.25
C LYS A 156 -13.16 -14.38 28.43
N ILE A 157 -13.61 -14.60 29.66
CA ILE A 157 -12.78 -14.41 30.85
C ILE A 157 -11.54 -15.34 30.82
N ARG A 158 -11.73 -16.63 30.50
CA ARG A 158 -10.61 -17.59 30.42
C ARG A 158 -9.55 -17.19 29.39
N ILE A 159 -9.96 -16.73 28.22
CA ILE A 159 -9.03 -16.23 27.17
C ILE A 159 -8.26 -15.01 27.66
N GLN A 160 -8.94 -14.04 28.28
CA GLN A 160 -8.30 -12.84 28.84
C GLN A 160 -7.30 -13.21 29.95
N SER A 161 -7.66 -14.12 30.85
CA SER A 161 -6.75 -14.66 31.86
C SER A 161 -5.56 -15.41 31.26
N ALA A 162 -5.75 -16.17 30.18
CA ALA A 162 -4.66 -16.88 29.50
C ALA A 162 -3.68 -15.91 28.83
N PHE A 163 -4.16 -14.87 28.15
CA PHE A 163 -3.31 -13.81 27.59
C PHE A 163 -2.53 -13.06 28.67
N LEU A 164 -3.17 -12.70 29.78
CA LEU A 164 -2.53 -12.03 30.91
C LEU A 164 -1.46 -12.92 31.57
N ALA A 165 -1.79 -14.17 31.87
CA ALA A 165 -0.85 -15.12 32.47
C ALA A 165 0.34 -15.40 31.54
N LEU A 166 0.11 -15.50 30.22
CA LEU A 166 1.16 -15.72 29.23
C LEU A 166 2.08 -14.51 29.08
N SER A 167 1.53 -13.29 29.11
CA SER A 167 2.28 -12.02 29.03
C SER A 167 2.99 -11.61 30.33
N GLN A 168 2.59 -12.17 31.47
CA GLN A 168 3.25 -12.02 32.77
C GLN A 168 4.34 -13.08 33.05
N ARG A 169 4.56 -14.05 32.15
CA ARG A 169 5.62 -15.06 32.36
C ARG A 169 7.00 -14.41 32.48
N ALA A 170 7.81 -14.90 33.40
CA ALA A 170 9.16 -14.39 33.69
C ALA A 170 10.18 -14.55 32.54
N TYR A 171 9.77 -15.08 31.39
CA TYR A 171 10.48 -14.90 30.12
C TYR A 171 10.56 -13.41 29.74
N TRP A 172 9.45 -12.68 29.86
CA TRP A 172 9.33 -11.29 29.37
C TRP A 172 10.10 -10.27 30.20
N THR A 173 10.56 -10.65 31.40
CA THR A 173 11.36 -9.78 32.26
C THR A 173 12.86 -9.88 32.01
N ARG A 174 13.33 -10.67 31.04
CA ARG A 174 14.75 -10.75 30.70
C ARG A 174 15.18 -9.53 29.89
N LEU A 175 16.31 -8.93 30.24
CA LEU A 175 16.91 -7.87 29.42
C LEU A 175 17.20 -8.35 28.00
N TRP A 176 17.88 -9.50 27.88
CA TRP A 176 18.41 -10.00 26.61
C TRP A 176 17.33 -10.25 25.55
N ILE A 177 16.09 -10.58 25.95
CA ILE A 177 15.01 -10.83 24.98
C ILE A 177 14.62 -9.58 24.18
N ILE A 178 14.96 -8.39 24.66
CA ILE A 178 14.70 -7.13 23.96
C ILE A 178 15.45 -7.11 22.63
N GLN A 179 16.77 -7.32 22.62
CA GLN A 179 17.51 -7.43 21.35
C GLN A 179 17.18 -8.72 20.57
N GLU A 180 16.83 -9.82 21.25
CA GLU A 180 16.50 -11.10 20.58
C GLU A 180 15.19 -11.00 19.78
N ILE A 181 14.19 -10.26 20.28
CA ILE A 181 12.90 -10.01 19.61
C ILE A 181 12.98 -8.83 18.65
N LEU A 182 13.55 -7.68 19.05
CA LEU A 182 13.61 -6.49 18.20
C LEU A 182 14.57 -6.63 17.00
N SER A 183 15.48 -7.61 17.01
CA SER A 183 16.35 -7.90 15.86
C SER A 183 15.81 -8.99 14.93
N ALA A 184 14.72 -9.67 15.29
CA ALA A 184 14.23 -10.85 14.56
C ALA A 184 13.43 -10.47 13.31
N SER A 185 13.72 -11.13 12.19
CA SER A 185 12.93 -11.05 10.95
C SER A 185 11.65 -11.89 11.01
N SER A 186 11.69 -13.05 11.67
CA SER A 186 10.53 -13.94 11.86
C SER A 186 10.56 -14.54 13.27
N ILE A 187 9.40 -14.64 13.94
CA ILE A 187 9.29 -15.10 15.32
C ILE A 187 8.13 -16.10 15.46
N ASP A 188 8.42 -17.29 15.99
CA ASP A 188 7.41 -18.23 16.50
C ASP A 188 7.49 -18.34 18.02
N LEU A 189 6.34 -18.26 18.68
CA LEU A 189 6.17 -18.50 20.11
C LEU A 189 5.87 -19.98 20.33
N LEU A 190 6.54 -20.60 21.31
CA LEU A 190 6.37 -21.99 21.68
C LEU A 190 5.95 -22.09 23.14
N CYS A 191 4.86 -22.83 23.39
CA CYS A 191 4.40 -23.15 24.72
C CYS A 191 3.99 -24.63 24.79
N GLY A 192 4.64 -25.39 25.68
CA GLY A 192 4.40 -26.82 25.83
C GLY A 192 4.71 -27.60 24.54
N SER A 193 3.65 -28.00 23.82
CA SER A 193 3.74 -28.68 22.52
C SER A 193 3.16 -27.89 21.35
N LYS A 194 2.70 -26.66 21.61
CA LYS A 194 2.04 -25.78 20.65
C LYS A 194 3.00 -24.69 20.18
N THR A 195 2.80 -24.25 18.94
CA THR A 195 3.52 -23.14 18.31
C THR A 195 2.49 -22.13 17.80
N LEU A 196 2.83 -20.85 17.81
CA LEU A 196 2.00 -19.73 17.37
C LEU A 196 2.90 -18.65 16.77
N SER A 197 2.62 -18.17 15.56
CA SER A 197 3.38 -17.05 14.99
C SER A 197 3.17 -15.77 15.81
N TRP A 198 4.25 -15.00 15.99
CA TRP A 198 4.23 -13.71 16.67
C TRP A 198 3.23 -12.72 16.08
N ALA A 199 3.00 -12.78 14.76
CA ALA A 199 2.03 -11.95 14.04
C ALA A 199 0.59 -12.10 14.56
N PHE A 200 0.27 -13.19 15.27
CA PHE A 200 -1.05 -13.40 15.89
C PHE A 200 -1.07 -13.07 17.39
N PHE A 201 0.08 -13.15 18.07
CA PHE A 201 0.18 -12.84 19.49
C PHE A 201 0.28 -11.34 19.76
N SER A 202 1.05 -10.61 18.94
CA SER A 202 1.26 -9.16 19.12
C SER A 202 -0.05 -8.36 19.02
N PRO A 203 -0.87 -8.48 17.95
CA PRO A 203 -2.16 -7.78 17.89
C PRO A 203 -3.15 -8.28 18.96
N GLY A 204 -3.08 -9.56 19.32
CA GLY A 204 -3.91 -10.12 20.39
C GLY A 204 -3.68 -9.47 21.75
N LEU A 205 -2.44 -9.08 22.08
CA LEU A 205 -2.12 -8.30 23.28
C LEU A 205 -2.71 -6.89 23.23
N GLU A 206 -2.78 -6.28 22.03
CA GLU A 206 -3.32 -4.94 21.81
C GLU A 206 -4.85 -4.92 21.92
N SER A 207 -5.56 -5.79 21.17
CA SER A 207 -7.02 -5.91 21.24
C SER A 207 -7.53 -6.25 22.65
N ILE A 208 -6.77 -7.01 23.45
CA ILE A 208 -7.15 -7.41 24.81
C ILE A 208 -6.68 -6.42 25.88
N GLY A 209 -5.56 -5.72 25.68
CA GLY A 209 -5.10 -4.67 26.58
C GLY A 209 -6.11 -3.53 26.77
N ASN A 210 -6.90 -3.25 25.72
CA ASN A 210 -7.97 -2.25 25.72
C ASN A 210 -9.28 -2.72 26.42
N LEU A 211 -9.42 -4.02 26.71
CA LEU A 211 -10.59 -4.58 27.38
C LEU A 211 -10.36 -4.65 28.90
N LYS A 212 -10.96 -3.73 29.65
CA LYS A 212 -10.93 -3.76 31.12
C LYS A 212 -11.49 -5.10 31.65
N THR A 213 -10.61 -5.88 32.29
CA THR A 213 -10.84 -7.23 32.82
C THR A 213 -11.61 -7.23 34.15
N SER A 214 -11.48 -6.15 34.93
CA SER A 214 -12.06 -5.96 36.27
C SER A 214 -12.05 -4.46 36.60
N PRO A 215 -12.88 -3.96 37.54
CA PRO A 215 -12.62 -2.69 38.21
C PRO A 215 -11.26 -2.65 38.94
N ASP A 216 -10.71 -3.81 39.32
CA ASP A 216 -9.42 -3.94 40.02
C ASP A 216 -8.28 -4.34 39.06
N SER A 217 -7.71 -3.30 38.44
CA SER A 217 -6.27 -3.04 38.20
C SER A 217 -5.31 -3.96 37.42
N ASP A 218 -5.68 -5.05 36.75
CA ASP A 218 -4.73 -5.82 35.90
C ASP A 218 -5.09 -5.86 34.39
N SER A 219 -4.33 -5.14 33.56
CA SER A 219 -4.44 -5.12 32.09
C SER A 219 -3.19 -5.66 31.42
N CYS A 220 -3.32 -6.29 30.25
CA CYS A 220 -2.17 -6.70 29.43
C CYS A 220 -1.27 -5.51 29.06
N ALA A 221 -1.79 -4.27 28.98
CA ALA A 221 -1.04 -3.07 28.62
C ALA A 221 0.07 -2.68 29.63
N SER A 222 0.00 -3.15 30.88
CA SER A 222 1.06 -2.96 31.87
C SER A 222 2.14 -4.06 31.85
N THR A 223 2.00 -5.07 31.00
CA THR A 223 2.93 -6.22 30.97
C THR A 223 4.20 -5.94 30.14
N PRO A 224 5.34 -6.56 30.50
CA PRO A 224 6.57 -6.49 29.69
C PRO A 224 6.38 -7.01 28.25
N ALA A 225 5.56 -8.06 28.06
CA ALA A 225 5.28 -8.60 26.73
C ALA A 225 4.63 -7.56 25.81
N TYR A 226 3.64 -6.82 26.32
CA TYR A 226 2.99 -5.74 25.59
C TYR A 226 3.96 -4.60 25.27
N ALA A 227 4.82 -4.21 26.21
CA ALA A 227 5.80 -3.15 25.99
C ALA A 227 6.81 -3.51 24.88
N ILE A 228 7.22 -4.78 24.79
CA ILE A 228 8.10 -5.29 23.72
C ILE A 228 7.34 -5.39 22.40
N ALA A 229 6.11 -5.94 22.40
CA ALA A 229 5.24 -6.02 21.23
C ALA A 229 5.03 -4.64 20.56
N ALA A 230 4.61 -3.66 21.36
CA ALA A 230 4.40 -2.28 20.91
C ALA A 230 5.68 -1.55 20.46
N LYS A 231 6.89 -2.09 20.71
CA LYS A 231 8.15 -1.54 20.18
C LYS A 231 8.65 -2.33 18.95
N GLN A 232 8.28 -3.59 18.83
CA GLN A 232 8.60 -4.47 17.71
C GLN A 232 7.74 -4.17 16.48
N SER A 233 6.48 -3.75 16.65
CA SER A 233 5.56 -3.39 15.56
C SER A 233 6.11 -2.31 14.61
N TYR A 234 7.01 -1.44 15.10
CA TYR A 234 7.68 -0.41 14.29
C TYR A 234 8.91 -0.91 13.50
N GLN A 235 9.28 -2.19 13.61
CA GLN A 235 10.36 -2.90 12.88
C GLN A 235 11.66 -2.10 12.61
N ARG A 236 12.17 -1.35 13.60
CA ARG A 236 13.35 -0.49 13.41
C ARG A 236 14.65 -1.27 13.51
N GLN A 237 15.54 -1.09 12.53
CA GLN A 237 16.86 -1.72 12.54
C GLN A 237 17.80 -1.22 13.66
N SER A 238 17.52 -0.04 14.23
CA SER A 238 18.21 0.53 15.39
C SER A 238 17.32 1.55 16.13
N TYR A 239 17.59 1.73 17.42
CA TYR A 239 16.77 2.54 18.34
C TYR A 239 17.62 3.62 19.04
N ALA A 240 17.00 4.72 19.47
CA ALA A 240 17.67 5.65 20.37
C ALA A 240 17.93 4.96 21.73
N ILE A 241 19.05 5.26 22.39
CA ILE A 241 19.36 4.67 23.70
C ILE A 241 18.32 5.08 24.77
N GLU A 242 17.72 6.26 24.63
CA GLU A 242 16.61 6.73 25.48
C GLU A 242 15.38 5.81 25.38
N ASP A 243 14.89 5.55 24.16
CA ASP A 243 13.80 4.60 23.88
C ASP A 243 14.04 3.21 24.49
N LEU A 244 15.30 2.73 24.41
CA LEU A 244 15.68 1.42 24.91
C LEU A 244 15.72 1.38 26.43
N VAL A 245 16.19 2.44 27.09
CA VAL A 245 16.22 2.56 28.56
C VAL A 245 14.81 2.69 29.12
N GLU A 246 13.91 3.40 28.44
CA GLU A 246 12.48 3.45 28.81
C GLU A 246 11.83 2.06 28.68
N LEU A 247 12.01 1.38 27.55
CA LEU A 247 11.51 0.02 27.36
C LEU A 247 12.05 -0.93 28.44
N CYS A 248 13.35 -0.87 28.72
CA CYS A 248 13.97 -1.69 29.75
C CYS A 248 13.34 -1.45 31.13
N SER A 249 13.03 -0.19 31.45
CA SER A 249 12.39 0.20 32.71
C SER A 249 10.96 -0.32 32.83
N ARG A 250 10.21 -0.41 31.71
CA ARG A 250 8.88 -1.05 31.67
C ARG A 250 8.93 -2.58 31.79
N CYS A 251 10.05 -3.21 31.39
CA CYS A 251 10.16 -4.66 31.34
C CYS A 251 10.82 -5.30 32.58
N ASP A 252 11.21 -4.54 33.60
CA ASP A 252 12.06 -4.95 34.75
C ASP A 252 13.51 -5.36 34.35
N SER A 253 13.67 -6.01 33.20
CA SER A 253 14.95 -6.23 32.48
C SER A 253 16.05 -6.82 33.35
N GLN A 254 15.71 -7.96 33.95
CA GLN A 254 16.58 -8.80 34.75
C GLN A 254 17.73 -9.37 33.91
N CYS A 255 18.90 -9.46 34.53
CA CYS A 255 20.10 -10.10 34.01
C CYS A 255 20.93 -10.67 35.17
N GLU A 256 21.76 -11.69 34.92
CA GLU A 256 22.60 -12.32 35.95
C GLU A 256 23.89 -11.50 36.19
N ASP A 257 24.44 -10.87 35.14
CA ASP A 257 25.53 -9.89 35.23
C ASP A 257 24.99 -8.47 35.03
N VAL A 258 25.26 -7.56 35.98
CA VAL A 258 24.81 -6.15 35.90
C VAL A 258 25.39 -5.40 34.69
N ARG A 259 26.51 -5.87 34.12
CA ARG A 259 27.13 -5.27 32.92
C ARG A 259 26.31 -5.52 31.66
N ASP A 260 25.52 -6.60 31.64
CA ASP A 260 24.63 -6.92 30.53
C ASP A 260 23.61 -5.79 30.30
N LYS A 261 23.20 -5.06 31.35
CA LYS A 261 22.33 -3.86 31.23
C LYS A 261 22.81 -2.85 30.20
N VAL A 262 24.13 -2.75 30.01
CA VAL A 262 24.72 -1.96 28.93
C VAL A 262 24.88 -2.80 27.67
N TYR A 263 25.53 -3.96 27.77
CA TYR A 263 25.93 -4.75 26.60
C TYR A 263 24.77 -5.31 25.77
N GLY A 264 23.62 -5.61 26.38
CA GLY A 264 22.41 -6.08 25.71
C GLY A 264 21.65 -5.02 24.92
N LEU A 265 22.07 -3.75 24.99
CA LEU A 265 21.48 -2.63 24.23
C LEU A 265 22.42 -2.09 23.14
N VAL A 266 23.73 -2.25 23.29
CA VAL A 266 24.75 -1.73 22.34
C VAL A 266 24.51 -2.19 20.91
N SER A 267 24.11 -3.46 20.72
CA SER A 267 23.96 -4.08 19.40
C SER A 267 22.75 -3.57 18.58
N ILE A 268 21.85 -2.80 19.22
CA ILE A 268 20.62 -2.25 18.65
C ILE A 268 20.47 -0.73 18.88
N ALA A 269 21.38 -0.10 19.61
CA ALA A 269 21.36 1.35 19.87
C ALA A 269 22.09 2.12 18.75
N LYS A 270 21.47 3.18 18.22
CA LYS A 270 22.00 3.97 17.09
C LYS A 270 22.97 5.07 17.51
N ASP A 271 22.86 5.54 18.74
CA ASP A 271 23.52 6.72 19.30
C ASP A 271 24.34 6.39 20.56
N PHE A 272 24.64 5.12 20.77
CA PHE A 272 25.36 4.62 21.94
C PHE A 272 26.30 3.47 21.57
N SER A 273 27.61 3.67 21.76
CA SER A 273 28.66 2.75 21.31
C SER A 273 29.63 2.43 22.46
N VAL A 274 29.52 1.22 22.99
CA VAL A 274 30.40 0.69 24.06
C VAL A 274 30.79 -0.74 23.73
N THR A 275 32.08 -1.02 23.48
CA THR A 275 32.55 -2.39 23.20
C THR A 275 32.33 -3.32 24.40
N PRO A 276 31.59 -4.44 24.26
CA PRO A 276 31.43 -5.45 25.30
C PRO A 276 32.77 -6.05 25.74
N ASP A 277 33.02 -6.00 27.04
CA ASP A 277 34.25 -6.49 27.66
C ASP A 277 33.97 -6.93 29.10
N TYR A 278 33.96 -8.24 29.34
CA TYR A 278 33.69 -8.82 30.65
C TYR A 278 34.91 -8.79 31.60
N THR A 279 36.05 -8.25 31.18
CA THR A 279 37.20 -8.01 32.07
C THR A 279 37.12 -6.65 32.78
N LYS A 280 36.34 -5.70 32.26
CA LYS A 280 36.11 -4.38 32.88
C LYS A 280 35.32 -4.47 34.19
N SER A 281 35.71 -3.64 35.15
CA SER A 281 34.90 -3.35 36.34
C SER A 281 33.67 -2.50 35.97
N LEU A 282 32.64 -2.55 36.81
CA LEU A 282 31.43 -1.75 36.61
C LEU A 282 31.72 -0.23 36.56
N LYS A 283 32.74 0.25 37.27
CA LYS A 283 33.16 1.65 37.25
C LYS A 283 33.72 2.07 35.88
N GLU A 284 34.53 1.21 35.26
CA GLU A 284 35.09 1.45 33.93
C GLU A 284 34.02 1.37 32.85
N LEU A 285 33.06 0.45 32.98
CA LEU A 285 31.89 0.37 32.11
C LEU A 285 31.01 1.62 32.19
N CYS A 286 30.67 2.08 33.41
CA CYS A 286 29.90 3.31 33.61
C CYS A 286 30.62 4.53 33.01
N LEU A 287 31.96 4.61 33.11
CA LEU A 287 32.74 5.69 32.50
C LEU A 287 32.74 5.62 30.96
N ALA A 288 32.77 4.42 30.37
CA ALA A 288 32.66 4.22 28.93
C ALA A 288 31.26 4.61 28.41
N ALA A 289 30.20 4.17 29.10
CA ALA A 289 28.82 4.54 28.80
C ALA A 289 28.59 6.06 28.91
N PHE A 290 29.08 6.69 29.98
CA PHE A 290 29.05 8.14 30.13
C PHE A 290 29.76 8.84 28.96
N LYS A 291 30.98 8.42 28.60
CA LYS A 291 31.68 9.00 27.46
C LYS A 291 30.84 8.91 26.17
N SER A 292 30.23 7.76 25.87
CA SER A 292 29.39 7.61 24.68
C SER A 292 28.14 8.50 24.68
N LEU A 293 27.51 8.77 25.83
CA LEU A 293 26.33 9.65 25.93
C LEU A 293 26.66 11.15 25.75
N TYR A 294 27.93 11.52 25.89
CA TYR A 294 28.39 12.93 25.86
C TYR A 294 29.45 13.22 24.78
N SER A 295 29.85 12.25 23.95
CA SER A 295 30.96 12.38 22.99
C SER A 295 30.66 13.09 21.66
N GLU A 296 29.58 13.84 21.52
CA GLU A 296 29.29 14.66 20.33
C GLU A 296 28.84 16.10 20.65
N PRO A 297 29.50 17.11 20.07
CA PRO A 297 28.94 18.44 19.87
C PRO A 297 28.19 18.51 18.53
N ARG A 298 26.86 18.33 18.53
CA ARG A 298 26.03 18.69 17.38
C ARG A 298 25.70 20.18 17.41
N PHE A 299 26.58 20.97 16.80
CA PHE A 299 26.36 22.38 16.49
C PHE A 299 26.28 22.55 14.97
N GLU A 300 25.11 22.25 14.43
CA GLU A 300 24.54 22.78 13.18
C GLU A 300 23.03 22.41 13.23
N ASP A 301 22.15 23.27 12.69
CA ASP A 301 20.68 23.20 12.82
C ASP A 301 20.05 23.42 14.21
N ALA A 302 20.51 24.46 14.91
CA ALA A 302 19.74 25.09 16.00
C ALA A 302 19.50 26.59 15.74
N GLN A 303 18.63 26.92 14.76
CA GLN A 303 18.05 28.27 14.69
C GLN A 303 17.04 28.47 15.83
N TYR A 304 17.46 29.23 16.84
CA TYR A 304 16.64 30.11 17.70
C TYR A 304 15.14 29.76 17.84
N VAL A 305 14.82 28.81 18.73
CA VAL A 305 13.52 28.82 19.42
C VAL A 305 13.68 29.50 20.78
N HIS A 306 12.78 30.41 21.11
CA HIS A 306 12.84 31.18 22.35
C HIS A 306 12.81 30.30 23.61
N GLY A 307 13.90 30.32 24.37
CA GLY A 307 13.81 30.38 25.84
C GLY A 307 13.45 29.09 26.59
N LYS A 308 14.10 27.95 26.30
CA LYS A 308 14.30 26.89 27.30
C LYS A 308 15.78 26.51 27.40
N ARG A 309 16.29 26.40 28.62
CA ARG A 309 17.70 26.09 28.95
C ARG A 309 18.00 24.60 28.75
N ALA A 310 19.29 24.26 28.79
CA ALA A 310 19.84 22.91 28.77
C ALA A 310 19.35 22.04 29.95
N GLY A 311 18.16 21.46 29.83
CA GLY A 311 17.57 20.52 30.79
C GLY A 311 17.17 19.17 30.19
N TYR A 312 17.55 18.88 28.94
CA TYR A 312 17.17 17.65 28.23
C TYR A 312 18.14 16.47 28.42
N ARG A 313 19.39 16.69 28.86
CA ARG A 313 20.36 15.59 29.10
C ARG A 313 20.50 15.14 30.56
N GLU A 314 19.99 15.90 31.52
CA GLU A 314 19.89 15.45 32.93
C GLU A 314 18.90 14.27 33.09
N PRO A 315 17.67 14.30 32.53
CA PRO A 315 16.69 13.22 32.72
C PRO A 315 17.15 11.87 32.16
N LEU A 316 17.78 11.85 30.98
CA LEU A 316 18.31 10.63 30.36
C LEU A 316 19.44 10.01 31.19
N PHE A 317 20.35 10.84 31.71
CA PHE A 317 21.43 10.36 32.58
C PHE A 317 20.89 9.81 33.91
N GLU A 318 19.92 10.50 34.54
CA GLU A 318 19.23 9.97 35.71
C GLU A 318 18.49 8.66 35.43
N ALA A 319 17.82 8.53 34.29
CA ALA A 319 17.14 7.29 33.89
C ALA A 319 18.16 6.14 33.74
N PHE A 320 19.29 6.39 33.08
CA PHE A 320 20.39 5.42 32.93
C PHE A 320 20.99 5.02 34.29
N GLN A 321 21.18 5.98 35.22
CA GLN A 321 21.65 5.70 36.58
C GLN A 321 20.66 4.86 37.41
N ARG A 322 19.36 5.16 37.30
CA ARG A 322 18.29 4.39 37.96
C ARG A 322 18.26 2.95 37.43
N PHE A 323 18.36 2.78 36.11
CA PHE A 323 18.43 1.48 35.44
C PHE A 323 19.64 0.64 35.87
N LEU A 324 20.82 1.26 36.04
CA LEU A 324 22.03 0.59 36.57
C LEU A 324 22.03 0.35 38.08
N GLY A 325 20.97 0.73 38.82
CA GLY A 325 20.71 0.23 40.18
C GLY A 325 21.44 0.94 41.33
N ARG A 326 21.75 2.24 41.20
CA ARG A 326 22.32 3.11 42.26
C ARG A 326 23.41 2.51 43.21
N PRO A 327 24.59 2.03 42.76
CA PRO A 327 25.64 1.60 43.70
C PRO A 327 26.92 2.48 43.72
N LEU A 328 27.10 3.39 42.76
CA LEU A 328 28.43 3.95 42.44
C LEU A 328 28.59 5.48 42.57
N TRP A 329 27.51 6.24 42.79
CA TRP A 329 27.55 7.71 42.67
C TRP A 329 26.84 8.49 43.80
N ASP A 330 26.51 7.85 44.93
CA ASP A 330 25.89 8.48 46.13
C ASP A 330 26.74 9.57 46.82
N HIS A 331 27.90 9.94 46.26
CA HIS A 331 28.75 11.05 46.71
C HIS A 331 28.97 12.12 45.61
N ALA A 332 28.31 11.98 44.45
CA ALA A 332 28.56 12.80 43.26
C ALA A 332 27.55 13.94 43.04
N GLU A 333 26.48 14.02 43.84
CA GLU A 333 25.66 15.25 43.97
C GLU A 333 26.51 16.46 44.44
N HIS A 334 27.73 16.25 44.92
CA HIS A 334 28.71 17.30 45.24
C HIS A 334 29.89 17.37 44.25
N CYS A 335 29.95 16.49 43.24
CA CYS A 335 30.93 16.58 42.16
C CYS A 335 30.44 17.46 41.02
N TRP A 336 29.14 17.45 40.70
CA TRP A 336 28.60 18.23 39.58
C TRP A 336 28.61 19.74 39.88
N ASP A 337 28.20 20.16 41.07
CA ASP A 337 28.28 21.56 41.53
C ASP A 337 29.73 22.06 41.74
N ALA A 338 30.71 21.16 41.82
CA ALA A 338 32.13 21.50 41.98
C ALA A 338 32.87 21.59 40.62
N MET A 339 32.50 20.77 39.64
CA MET A 339 33.16 20.71 38.34
C MET A 339 32.80 21.90 37.44
N ASP A 340 33.66 22.92 37.46
CA ASP A 340 33.66 23.97 36.42
C ASP A 340 33.79 23.35 35.02
N GLY A 341 33.22 24.00 34.00
CA GLY A 341 33.07 23.44 32.65
C GLY A 341 34.40 23.04 31.99
N ASP A 342 35.49 23.73 32.34
CA ASP A 342 36.86 23.42 31.94
C ASP A 342 37.35 22.05 32.46
N MET A 343 36.86 21.60 33.62
CA MET A 343 37.15 20.27 34.19
C MET A 343 36.36 19.16 33.48
N VAL A 344 35.14 19.45 33.04
CA VAL A 344 34.33 18.55 32.20
C VAL A 344 34.96 18.41 30.80
N GLU A 345 35.41 19.51 30.19
CA GLU A 345 36.17 19.46 28.92
C GLU A 345 37.44 18.62 29.04
N LYS A 346 38.23 18.78 30.12
CA LYS A 346 39.45 17.98 30.35
C LYS A 346 39.16 16.49 30.54
N LEU A 347 38.06 16.13 31.19
CA LEU A 347 37.59 14.75 31.32
C LEU A 347 37.13 14.14 29.99
N ILE A 348 36.47 14.93 29.14
CA ILE A 348 36.08 14.54 27.77
C ILE A 348 37.33 14.36 26.89
N ARG A 349 38.33 15.25 27.01
CA ARG A 349 39.59 15.21 26.25
C ARG A 349 40.63 14.20 26.78
N GLY A 350 40.41 13.64 27.97
CA GLY A 350 41.27 12.60 28.55
C GLY A 350 42.50 13.11 29.32
N GLU A 351 42.54 14.39 29.70
CA GLU A 351 43.67 15.02 30.39
C GLU A 351 43.61 14.74 31.90
N SER A 352 44.31 13.70 32.36
CA SER A 352 44.32 13.31 33.78
C SER A 352 45.37 14.07 34.61
N GLY A 353 44.92 15.00 35.46
CA GLY A 353 45.72 15.64 36.51
C GLY A 353 44.89 15.90 37.78
N PRO A 354 45.49 15.93 38.98
CA PRO A 354 44.75 16.13 40.23
C PRO A 354 44.39 17.61 40.43
N VAL A 355 43.10 17.91 40.61
CA VAL A 355 42.61 19.30 40.79
C VAL A 355 41.79 19.39 42.09
N THR A 356 42.09 20.43 42.88
CA THR A 356 41.41 20.82 44.12
C THR A 356 40.57 22.07 43.90
N PHE A 357 39.40 22.16 44.54
CA PHE A 357 38.43 23.25 44.35
C PHE A 357 38.64 24.44 45.29
N ASP A 358 38.44 25.66 44.77
CA ASP A 358 38.13 26.86 45.55
C ASP A 358 37.25 27.82 44.72
N THR A 359 36.43 28.66 45.37
CA THR A 359 35.26 29.34 44.77
C THR A 359 35.18 30.83 45.10
N THR A 360 34.95 31.72 44.11
CA THR A 360 34.32 33.04 44.38
C THR A 360 33.63 33.67 43.15
N VAL A 361 32.47 34.29 43.40
CA VAL A 361 31.51 34.88 42.42
C VAL A 361 31.69 36.40 42.22
N LYS A 362 31.32 36.94 41.04
CA LYS A 362 30.84 38.34 40.83
C LYS A 362 30.29 38.58 39.39
N HIS A 363 29.48 39.59 39.05
CA HIS A 363 28.19 40.12 39.56
C HIS A 363 27.67 41.24 38.59
N LEU A 364 26.36 41.53 38.52
CA LEU A 364 25.71 42.78 37.99
C LEU A 364 25.65 43.05 36.45
N ARG A 365 24.75 43.88 35.85
CA ARG A 365 23.29 44.23 36.04
C ARG A 365 22.76 45.16 34.89
N THR A 366 21.67 44.75 34.21
CA THR A 366 20.40 45.47 33.85
C THR A 366 20.22 46.80 33.02
N ILE A 367 19.14 46.78 32.17
CA ILE A 367 18.14 47.80 31.65
C ILE A 367 18.37 48.85 30.49
N VAL A 368 17.38 48.92 29.53
CA VAL A 368 16.47 50.04 29.06
C VAL A 368 16.16 50.06 27.52
N LYS A 369 14.97 50.60 27.13
CA LYS A 369 14.18 50.60 25.87
C LYS A 369 14.39 51.78 24.84
N THR A 370 13.99 51.52 23.56
CA THR A 370 13.21 52.33 22.55
C THR A 370 13.67 53.66 21.85
N GLY A 371 13.62 53.65 20.48
CA GLY A 371 13.23 54.75 19.52
C GLY A 371 14.23 55.92 19.25
N PRO A 372 14.11 56.78 18.18
CA PRO A 372 13.05 57.01 17.14
C PRO A 372 13.56 57.08 15.64
N VAL A 373 13.16 57.99 14.70
CA VAL A 373 12.05 57.99 13.65
C VAL A 373 12.43 58.88 12.39
N ILE A 374 11.61 58.94 11.29
CA ILE A 374 11.57 59.90 10.09
C ILE A 374 12.36 59.49 8.80
N SER A 375 12.03 59.83 7.50
CA SER A 375 10.77 59.80 6.66
C SER A 375 11.01 60.16 5.15
N VAL A 376 10.10 59.70 4.25
CA VAL A 376 9.54 60.23 2.95
C VAL A 376 10.37 61.09 1.92
N GLY A 377 10.36 60.65 0.65
CA GLY A 377 10.04 61.51 -0.54
C GLY A 377 10.89 61.39 -1.83
N GLU A 378 10.29 60.97 -2.97
CA GLU A 378 10.43 61.58 -4.34
C GLU A 378 9.60 60.84 -5.44
N ILE A 379 9.47 61.44 -6.63
CA ILE A 379 8.48 61.16 -7.70
C ILE A 379 9.17 60.80 -9.03
N ILE A 380 8.58 59.94 -9.88
CA ILE A 380 8.93 59.82 -11.32
C ILE A 380 7.66 59.80 -12.20
N THR A 381 7.74 60.40 -13.39
CA THR A 381 6.63 60.87 -14.26
C THR A 381 6.46 60.10 -15.60
N GLU A 382 5.37 60.36 -16.34
CA GLU A 382 4.97 59.69 -17.59
C GLU A 382 5.65 60.16 -18.90
N ALA A 383 5.46 59.33 -19.97
CA ALA A 383 5.49 59.61 -21.43
C ALA A 383 6.87 59.74 -22.14
N SER A 384 7.06 59.43 -23.45
CA SER A 384 6.14 59.07 -24.56
C SER A 384 6.82 58.45 -25.83
N VAL A 385 6.11 57.53 -26.54
CA VAL A 385 6.06 57.27 -28.03
C VAL A 385 7.35 56.82 -28.80
N PHE A 386 7.40 55.67 -29.51
CA PHE A 386 7.07 55.35 -30.94
C PHE A 386 7.35 53.83 -31.22
N PRO A 387 6.96 53.17 -32.33
CA PRO A 387 5.72 53.21 -33.14
C PRO A 387 5.07 51.81 -33.41
N HIS A 388 3.94 51.84 -34.14
CA HIS A 388 3.11 50.74 -34.69
C HIS A 388 3.71 49.36 -35.03
N GLU A 389 3.01 48.29 -34.62
CA GLU A 389 2.73 47.11 -35.47
C GLU A 389 1.29 46.59 -35.21
N THR A 390 0.70 45.89 -36.19
CA THR A 390 -0.66 45.33 -36.13
C THR A 390 -0.59 43.84 -35.82
N VAL A 391 -1.23 43.39 -34.73
CA VAL A 391 -1.22 41.97 -34.35
C VAL A 391 -2.19 41.19 -35.24
N MET A 392 -1.64 40.22 -35.96
CA MET A 392 -2.36 39.21 -36.73
C MET A 392 -2.60 37.95 -35.87
N THR A 393 -3.56 37.11 -36.23
CA THR A 393 -3.50 35.68 -35.85
C THR A 393 -2.25 35.02 -36.45
N VAL A 394 -1.89 33.82 -35.97
CA VAL A 394 -0.78 33.01 -36.53
C VAL A 394 -0.91 32.75 -38.05
N TYR A 395 -2.12 32.96 -38.62
CA TYR A 395 -2.42 32.86 -40.05
C TYR A 395 -2.87 34.19 -40.70
N GLY A 396 -2.57 35.35 -40.14
CA GLY A 396 -2.66 36.62 -40.87
C GLY A 396 -4.06 37.24 -41.00
N THR A 397 -5.02 36.95 -40.10
CA THR A 397 -6.38 37.51 -40.19
C THR A 397 -6.73 38.43 -38.99
N PRO A 398 -7.24 39.66 -39.21
CA PRO A 398 -7.69 40.53 -38.12
C PRO A 398 -9.02 40.08 -37.50
N ILE A 399 -9.07 40.00 -36.17
CA ILE A 399 -10.33 39.79 -35.43
C ILE A 399 -11.09 41.13 -35.37
N THR A 400 -12.35 41.15 -35.79
CA THR A 400 -13.20 42.36 -35.79
C THR A 400 -14.55 42.09 -35.12
N ARG A 401 -15.21 43.15 -34.63
CA ARG A 401 -16.57 43.08 -34.06
C ARG A 401 -17.55 42.31 -34.93
N LYS A 402 -17.47 42.46 -36.27
CA LYS A 402 -18.32 41.73 -37.21
C LYS A 402 -18.08 40.22 -37.15
N THR A 403 -16.82 39.79 -37.14
CA THR A 403 -16.42 38.37 -37.03
C THR A 403 -16.95 37.70 -35.76
N VAL A 404 -17.07 38.46 -34.66
CA VAL A 404 -17.63 37.97 -33.39
C VAL A 404 -19.16 37.92 -33.43
N VAL A 405 -19.81 38.94 -33.98
CA VAL A 405 -21.29 39.01 -34.06
C VAL A 405 -21.87 37.96 -35.02
N ASP A 406 -21.24 37.74 -36.17
CA ASP A 406 -21.69 36.80 -37.20
C ASP A 406 -21.63 35.31 -36.73
N ASN A 407 -20.92 35.01 -35.64
CA ASN A 407 -20.84 33.66 -35.03
C ASN A 407 -21.74 33.48 -33.79
N ILE A 408 -22.41 34.54 -33.31
CA ILE A 408 -23.27 34.51 -32.12
C ILE A 408 -24.76 34.39 -32.50
N SER A 409 -25.13 34.63 -33.77
CA SER A 409 -26.53 34.66 -34.23
C SER A 409 -27.26 33.32 -34.24
N ASP A 410 -26.55 32.19 -34.12
CA ASP A 410 -27.14 30.85 -34.27
C ASP A 410 -27.61 30.21 -32.95
N PHE A 411 -27.51 30.92 -31.81
CA PHE A 411 -27.92 30.41 -30.50
C PHE A 411 -29.31 30.90 -30.07
N THR A 412 -30.30 30.00 -30.09
CA THR A 412 -31.61 30.26 -29.47
C THR A 412 -31.57 30.04 -27.95
N VAL A 413 -31.80 31.12 -27.21
CA VAL A 413 -32.12 31.15 -25.77
C VAL A 413 -33.23 30.13 -25.47
N PRO A 414 -33.00 29.06 -24.68
CA PRO A 414 -32.91 29.21 -23.22
C PRO A 414 -32.11 28.13 -22.45
N ASP A 415 -30.96 28.49 -21.86
CA ASP A 415 -30.39 27.77 -20.70
C ASP A 415 -29.64 28.76 -19.78
N PHE A 416 -30.38 29.79 -19.31
CA PHE A 416 -29.83 30.84 -18.45
C PHE A 416 -30.16 30.62 -16.96
N HIS A 417 -29.48 29.67 -16.31
CA HIS A 417 -29.39 29.65 -14.85
C HIS A 417 -28.03 29.18 -14.32
N ARG A 418 -27.11 30.14 -14.17
CA ARG A 418 -26.15 30.29 -13.04
C ARG A 418 -25.41 31.62 -13.17
N THR A 419 -25.94 32.67 -12.56
CA THR A 419 -25.20 33.92 -12.34
C THR A 419 -24.18 33.70 -11.24
N ALA A 420 -22.89 33.73 -11.56
CA ALA A 420 -21.84 33.81 -10.53
C ALA A 420 -21.91 35.16 -9.80
N THR A 421 -21.78 35.13 -8.48
CA THR A 421 -21.75 36.33 -7.64
C THR A 421 -20.31 36.74 -7.32
N ILE A 422 -20.03 38.05 -7.30
CA ILE A 422 -18.64 38.55 -7.15
C ILE A 422 -17.91 38.09 -5.87
N GLY A 423 -18.63 37.64 -4.83
CA GLY A 423 -18.02 37.11 -3.61
C GLY A 423 -17.04 35.95 -3.85
N ASP A 424 -17.23 35.20 -4.93
CA ASP A 424 -16.48 33.97 -5.22
C ASP A 424 -15.12 34.23 -5.91
N LEU A 425 -14.81 35.50 -6.26
CA LEU A 425 -13.62 35.87 -7.07
C LEU A 425 -12.74 36.98 -6.45
N TYR A 426 -13.14 37.59 -5.33
CA TYR A 426 -12.47 38.78 -4.78
C TYR A 426 -12.40 38.79 -3.25
N SER A 427 -11.32 39.34 -2.69
CA SER A 427 -11.21 39.63 -1.25
C SER A 427 -10.92 41.11 -0.99
N ARG A 428 -11.70 41.75 -0.11
CA ARG A 428 -11.42 43.12 0.37
C ARG A 428 -10.18 43.13 1.26
N ARG A 429 -9.23 44.05 0.99
CA ARG A 429 -8.15 44.36 1.94
C ARG A 429 -8.35 45.70 2.65
N ASP A 430 -8.81 46.73 1.94
CA ASP A 430 -9.22 48.02 2.50
C ASP A 430 -10.38 48.65 1.67
N SER A 431 -10.94 49.77 2.14
CA SER A 431 -12.35 50.15 1.91
C SER A 431 -12.73 50.83 0.57
N SER A 432 -11.89 50.81 -0.48
CA SER A 432 -12.23 51.44 -1.78
C SER A 432 -12.12 50.60 -3.05
N ASP A 433 -11.32 49.53 -3.09
CA ASP A 433 -11.01 48.82 -4.35
C ASP A 433 -11.10 47.28 -4.26
N TRP A 434 -11.46 46.64 -5.36
CA TRP A 434 -11.62 45.18 -5.49
C TRP A 434 -10.51 44.60 -6.37
N PHE A 435 -9.78 43.60 -5.86
CA PHE A 435 -8.70 42.90 -6.59
C PHE A 435 -8.93 41.39 -6.62
N VAL A 436 -8.60 40.76 -7.75
CA VAL A 436 -8.52 39.30 -7.87
C VAL A 436 -7.25 38.81 -7.16
N ARG A 437 -7.28 37.65 -6.50
CA ARG A 437 -6.07 37.00 -5.99
C ARG A 437 -5.19 36.55 -7.16
N ALA A 438 -3.97 37.05 -7.23
CA ALA A 438 -2.94 36.56 -8.14
C ALA A 438 -1.58 36.53 -7.43
N ALA A 439 -0.81 35.46 -7.66
CA ALA A 439 0.62 35.42 -7.36
C ALA A 439 1.41 36.17 -8.47
N PRO A 440 2.69 36.56 -8.26
CA PRO A 440 3.29 37.63 -9.04
C PRO A 440 3.90 37.18 -10.37
N MET A 441 3.15 37.27 -11.47
CA MET A 441 3.69 37.33 -12.84
C MET A 441 2.94 38.36 -13.73
N PRO A 442 3.57 38.94 -14.78
CA PRO A 442 2.99 40.02 -15.56
C PRO A 442 2.19 39.52 -16.77
N CYS A 443 0.93 39.95 -16.91
CA CYS A 443 0.14 39.77 -18.14
C CYS A 443 0.27 40.99 -19.07
N SER A 444 0.36 40.76 -20.39
CA SER A 444 0.38 41.82 -21.41
C SER A 444 -0.99 42.05 -22.04
N THR A 445 -1.35 43.32 -22.30
CA THR A 445 -2.64 43.70 -22.90
C THR A 445 -2.51 44.16 -24.36
N GLY A 446 -3.42 43.70 -25.23
CA GLY A 446 -3.56 44.17 -26.60
C GLY A 446 -4.59 45.31 -26.72
N LYS A 447 -4.41 46.24 -27.67
CA LYS A 447 -5.40 47.29 -27.94
C LYS A 447 -6.63 46.73 -28.66
N SER A 448 -7.81 47.13 -28.20
CA SER A 448 -9.08 46.97 -28.89
C SER A 448 -9.71 48.32 -29.24
N ASP A 449 -10.77 48.28 -30.05
CA ASP A 449 -11.54 49.43 -30.56
C ASP A 449 -12.44 50.13 -29.51
N GLY A 450 -12.18 49.90 -28.22
CA GLY A 450 -12.93 50.46 -27.09
C GLY A 450 -13.97 49.52 -26.50
N HIS A 451 -14.52 48.56 -27.28
CA HIS A 451 -15.65 47.73 -26.84
C HIS A 451 -15.42 46.21 -26.84
N VAL A 452 -14.33 45.70 -27.44
CA VAL A 452 -14.04 44.25 -27.48
C VAL A 452 -12.65 43.93 -26.91
N ARG A 453 -12.51 43.78 -25.59
CA ARG A 453 -11.20 43.54 -24.96
C ARG A 453 -10.82 42.06 -25.02
N SER A 454 -9.57 41.77 -25.38
CA SER A 454 -9.00 40.43 -25.51
C SER A 454 -7.72 40.30 -24.69
N PHE A 455 -7.55 39.13 -24.06
CA PHE A 455 -6.45 38.82 -23.15
C PHE A 455 -5.97 37.38 -23.38
N TRP A 456 -4.71 37.12 -23.03
CA TRP A 456 -4.06 35.81 -23.17
C TRP A 456 -3.46 35.41 -21.81
N THR A 457 -3.69 34.17 -21.37
CA THR A 457 -3.02 33.56 -20.22
C THR A 457 -2.56 32.15 -20.58
N SER A 458 -1.43 31.70 -20.03
CA SER A 458 -0.84 30.39 -20.29
C SER A 458 -1.29 29.30 -19.33
N THR A 459 -1.93 29.69 -18.23
CA THR A 459 -2.44 28.85 -17.13
C THR A 459 -3.79 29.41 -16.68
N GLN A 460 -4.67 28.58 -16.10
CA GLN A 460 -6.08 28.91 -15.88
C GLN A 460 -6.36 29.88 -14.72
N GLU A 461 -5.85 31.11 -14.78
CA GLU A 461 -6.17 32.19 -13.84
C GLU A 461 -6.69 33.44 -14.57
N TYR A 462 -7.68 34.13 -13.97
CA TYR A 462 -8.40 35.24 -14.59
C TYR A 462 -7.75 36.60 -14.26
N GLY A 463 -7.08 37.21 -15.24
CA GLY A 463 -6.57 38.58 -15.14
C GLY A 463 -7.50 39.63 -15.76
N ILE A 464 -7.81 40.70 -15.02
CA ILE A 464 -8.42 41.93 -15.57
C ILE A 464 -7.43 43.09 -15.36
N ALA A 465 -6.99 43.72 -16.44
CA ALA A 465 -6.19 44.94 -16.37
C ALA A 465 -7.06 46.14 -15.99
N SER A 466 -6.52 47.05 -15.17
CA SER A 466 -7.27 48.17 -14.61
C SER A 466 -7.80 49.13 -15.68
N GLY A 467 -9.11 49.34 -15.64
CA GLY A 467 -9.86 50.26 -16.48
C GLY A 467 -11.35 50.08 -16.23
N LEU A 468 -12.14 51.14 -16.37
CA LEU A 468 -13.60 51.04 -16.27
C LEU A 468 -14.11 50.11 -17.38
N ILE A 469 -14.77 49.03 -16.98
CA ILE A 469 -15.59 48.16 -17.83
C ILE A 469 -17.02 48.72 -17.77
N GLU A 470 -17.62 48.98 -18.93
CA GLU A 470 -18.95 49.57 -19.01
C GLU A 470 -20.02 48.56 -19.47
N GLU A 471 -21.28 48.87 -19.18
CA GLU A 471 -22.42 48.01 -19.54
C GLU A 471 -22.63 48.01 -21.05
N GLY A 472 -22.21 46.94 -21.72
CA GLY A 472 -22.26 46.82 -23.18
C GLY A 472 -20.96 46.34 -23.83
N ASP A 473 -19.84 46.35 -23.11
CA ASP A 473 -18.58 45.78 -23.60
C ASP A 473 -18.67 44.26 -23.81
N LEU A 474 -17.80 43.72 -24.66
CA LEU A 474 -17.67 42.29 -24.92
C LEU A 474 -16.26 41.83 -24.54
N LEU A 475 -16.18 40.87 -23.63
CA LEU A 475 -14.91 40.29 -23.16
C LEU A 475 -14.71 38.94 -23.87
N CYS A 476 -13.61 38.84 -24.61
CA CYS A 476 -13.25 37.64 -25.37
C CYS A 476 -12.09 36.93 -24.69
N LEU A 477 -12.36 35.77 -24.09
CA LEU A 477 -11.36 34.90 -23.47
C LEU A 477 -10.91 33.85 -24.49
N VAL A 478 -9.61 33.85 -24.80
CA VAL A 478 -8.99 32.86 -25.70
C VAL A 478 -8.27 31.83 -24.83
N GLN A 479 -8.71 30.57 -24.87
CA GLN A 479 -8.11 29.47 -24.10
C GLN A 479 -7.36 28.54 -25.06
N GLY A 480 -6.02 28.66 -25.05
CA GLY A 480 -5.16 27.96 -26.01
C GLY A 480 -5.36 28.45 -27.45
N ILE A 481 -5.23 27.55 -28.43
CA ILE A 481 -5.20 27.90 -29.86
C ILE A 481 -6.59 27.82 -30.52
N VAL A 482 -7.57 27.18 -29.86
CA VAL A 482 -8.82 26.73 -30.51
C VAL A 482 -10.14 27.09 -29.82
N ASN A 483 -10.14 27.49 -28.54
CA ASN A 483 -11.37 27.77 -27.78
C ASN A 483 -11.53 29.27 -27.51
N LEU A 484 -12.69 29.83 -27.88
CA LEU A 484 -13.08 31.22 -27.61
C LEU A 484 -14.34 31.25 -26.76
N SER A 485 -14.30 31.93 -25.60
CA SER A 485 -15.49 32.22 -24.79
C SER A 485 -15.80 33.71 -24.80
N VAL A 486 -17.06 34.07 -25.00
CA VAL A 486 -17.52 35.47 -25.03
C VAL A 486 -18.42 35.76 -23.84
N ILE A 487 -18.09 36.81 -23.09
CA ILE A 487 -18.74 37.21 -21.84
C ILE A 487 -19.17 38.68 -21.96
N ARG A 488 -20.36 39.01 -21.45
CA ARG A 488 -20.94 40.35 -21.43
C ARG A 488 -21.15 40.84 -19.99
N PRO A 489 -20.71 42.05 -19.62
CA PRO A 489 -21.10 42.70 -18.37
C PRO A 489 -22.59 43.06 -18.42
N MET A 490 -23.32 42.70 -17.36
CA MET A 490 -24.71 43.09 -17.12
C MET A 490 -24.83 44.18 -16.05
N SER A 491 -23.79 44.34 -15.22
CA SER A 491 -23.61 45.47 -14.30
C SER A 491 -22.14 45.54 -13.87
N LYS A 492 -21.75 46.53 -13.06
CA LYS A 492 -20.41 46.56 -12.43
C LYS A 492 -20.03 45.27 -11.69
N ASN A 493 -21.01 44.52 -11.18
CA ASN A 493 -20.79 43.34 -10.34
C ASN A 493 -21.42 42.05 -10.88
N SER A 494 -21.85 42.02 -12.15
CA SER A 494 -22.43 40.83 -12.75
C SER A 494 -22.08 40.69 -14.23
N PHE A 495 -21.74 39.46 -14.62
CA PHE A 495 -21.36 39.09 -15.97
C PHE A 495 -22.17 37.87 -16.41
N VAL A 496 -22.44 37.77 -17.70
CA VAL A 496 -23.13 36.63 -18.31
C VAL A 496 -22.28 36.10 -19.45
N MET A 497 -21.98 34.80 -19.44
CA MET A 497 -21.38 34.11 -20.59
C MET A 497 -22.45 34.02 -21.68
N ILE A 498 -22.17 34.57 -22.86
CA ILE A 498 -23.13 34.67 -23.97
C ILE A 498 -22.81 33.75 -25.15
N GLY A 499 -21.67 33.07 -25.14
CA GLY A 499 -21.35 32.03 -26.12
C GLY A 499 -19.97 31.41 -25.91
N ARG A 500 -19.80 30.20 -26.46
CA ARG A 500 -18.50 29.55 -26.69
C ARG A 500 -18.40 29.15 -28.15
N ALA A 501 -17.24 29.34 -28.77
CA ALA A 501 -16.95 28.94 -30.13
C ALA A 501 -15.65 28.12 -30.17
N GLN A 502 -15.65 27.05 -30.97
CA GLN A 502 -14.45 26.31 -31.32
C GLN A 502 -14.00 26.69 -32.73
N LEU A 503 -12.71 27.01 -32.88
CA LEU A 503 -12.07 27.19 -34.18
C LEU A 503 -11.82 25.83 -34.83
N VAL A 504 -12.84 25.32 -35.53
CA VAL A 504 -12.73 24.10 -36.35
C VAL A 504 -11.95 24.41 -37.62
N GLN A 505 -10.89 23.64 -37.88
CA GLN A 505 -10.04 23.81 -39.06
C GLN A 505 -10.74 23.29 -40.33
N GLY A 506 -11.43 24.18 -41.05
CA GLY A 506 -12.02 23.85 -42.35
C GLY A 506 -10.94 23.54 -43.40
N VAL A 507 -10.92 22.31 -43.91
CA VAL A 507 -10.03 21.88 -45.00
C VAL A 507 -10.45 22.56 -46.31
N ASN A 508 -9.89 23.74 -46.57
CA ASN A 508 -10.14 24.48 -47.80
C ASN A 508 -9.11 24.14 -48.88
N LYS A 509 -9.45 23.16 -49.74
CA LYS A 509 -9.06 23.20 -51.16
C LYS A 509 -9.88 22.22 -52.02
N LEU A 510 -10.16 22.68 -53.24
CA LEU A 510 -11.02 22.12 -54.30
C LEU A 510 -12.49 22.58 -54.19
N GLY A 511 -13.12 23.16 -55.20
CA GLY A 511 -12.64 23.39 -56.57
C GLY A 511 -13.75 23.25 -57.60
N HIS A 512 -14.64 24.24 -57.67
CA HIS A 512 -15.68 24.46 -58.70
C HIS A 512 -16.73 23.36 -59.01
N HIS A 513 -17.98 23.87 -59.10
CA HIS A 513 -19.18 23.32 -59.76
C HIS A 513 -19.99 22.22 -59.06
N GLY A 514 -21.28 22.52 -58.85
CA GLY A 514 -22.35 21.53 -58.69
C GLY A 514 -23.33 21.85 -57.56
N ASN A 515 -24.42 22.56 -57.87
CA ASN A 515 -25.54 22.72 -56.94
C ASN A 515 -26.13 21.34 -56.57
N GLN A 516 -26.42 21.09 -55.29
CA GLN A 516 -27.79 20.73 -54.88
C GLN A 516 -28.00 20.88 -53.36
N GLU A 517 -29.26 20.89 -52.97
CA GLU A 517 -29.75 21.51 -51.73
C GLU A 517 -29.52 20.68 -50.48
N VAL A 518 -29.15 21.36 -49.39
CA VAL A 518 -29.29 20.83 -48.03
C VAL A 518 -30.78 20.64 -47.75
N THR A 519 -31.23 19.39 -47.72
CA THR A 519 -32.53 19.00 -47.18
C THR A 519 -32.36 18.09 -45.98
N THR A 520 -33.09 18.43 -44.92
CA THR A 520 -32.97 17.85 -43.58
C THR A 520 -33.32 16.37 -43.56
N ALA A 521 -32.33 15.49 -43.35
CA ALA A 521 -32.54 14.07 -43.12
C ALA A 521 -32.34 13.74 -41.63
N ILE A 522 -33.44 13.82 -40.86
CA ILE A 522 -33.51 13.21 -39.53
C ILE A 522 -33.47 11.70 -39.73
N GLY A 523 -32.49 11.02 -39.12
CA GLY A 523 -32.47 9.58 -38.95
C GLY A 523 -31.78 8.78 -40.07
N THR A 524 -30.51 8.46 -39.87
CA THR A 524 -29.92 7.19 -40.31
C THR A 524 -29.02 6.65 -39.20
N TYR A 525 -29.50 5.59 -38.53
CA TYR A 525 -28.75 4.88 -37.49
C TYR A 525 -27.55 4.17 -38.11
N TYR A 526 -26.33 4.51 -37.68
CA TYR A 526 -25.17 3.64 -37.90
C TYR A 526 -25.17 2.51 -36.87
N LYS A 527 -24.95 1.27 -37.34
CA LYS A 527 -24.86 0.09 -36.48
C LYS A 527 -23.52 0.05 -35.73
N GLY A 528 -23.57 -0.08 -34.42
CA GLY A 528 -22.67 -0.98 -33.69
C GLY A 528 -21.21 -0.56 -33.51
N GLN A 529 -20.85 0.71 -33.67
CA GLN A 529 -19.57 1.23 -33.15
C GLN A 529 -19.82 2.06 -31.89
N SER A 530 -18.97 1.86 -30.89
CA SER A 530 -18.94 2.67 -29.67
C SER A 530 -18.53 4.11 -29.99
N PRO A 531 -19.01 5.11 -29.23
CA PRO A 531 -18.55 6.49 -29.36
C PRO A 531 -17.10 6.67 -28.85
N TYR A 532 -16.57 5.70 -28.08
CA TYR A 532 -15.23 5.78 -27.52
C TYR A 532 -14.21 5.11 -28.42
N LYS A 533 -13.13 5.84 -28.70
CA LYS A 533 -11.89 5.26 -29.19
C LYS A 533 -10.88 5.31 -28.05
N ILE A 534 -10.55 4.14 -27.51
CA ILE A 534 -9.67 3.93 -26.37
C ILE A 534 -8.22 3.79 -26.85
N GLN A 535 -7.97 2.96 -27.85
CA GLN A 535 -6.60 2.69 -28.31
C GLN A 535 -6.01 3.85 -29.10
N ALA A 536 -4.68 3.99 -29.00
CA ALA A 536 -3.90 4.87 -29.85
C ALA A 536 -3.96 4.46 -31.33
N ILE A 537 -3.51 5.35 -32.21
CA ILE A 537 -3.13 4.97 -33.58
C ILE A 537 -1.67 4.53 -33.53
N PHE A 538 -1.41 3.26 -33.76
CA PHE A 538 -0.06 2.70 -33.75
C PHE A 538 0.67 3.05 -35.06
N PRO A 539 1.97 3.39 -35.00
CA PRO A 539 2.80 3.53 -36.20
C PRO A 539 3.06 2.16 -36.84
N GLU A 540 3.50 2.18 -38.11
CA GLU A 540 3.99 0.97 -38.78
C GLU A 540 5.25 0.44 -38.06
N GLU A 541 5.22 -0.84 -37.67
CA GLU A 541 6.31 -1.47 -36.93
C GLU A 541 7.49 -1.81 -37.85
N SER A 542 8.72 -1.59 -37.38
CA SER A 542 9.93 -2.01 -38.12
C SER A 542 10.18 -3.52 -37.96
N ALA A 543 10.81 -4.15 -38.95
CA ALA A 543 11.14 -5.57 -38.89
C ALA A 543 11.99 -5.97 -37.66
N ASP A 544 12.88 -5.08 -37.20
CA ASP A 544 13.68 -5.30 -35.99
C ASP A 544 12.82 -5.24 -34.72
N ALA A 545 11.90 -4.25 -34.63
CA ALA A 545 10.97 -4.14 -33.51
C ALA A 545 10.01 -5.34 -33.45
N GLN A 546 9.46 -5.75 -34.61
CA GLN A 546 8.63 -6.95 -34.75
C GLN A 546 9.37 -8.21 -34.27
N THR A 547 10.64 -8.36 -34.65
CA THR A 547 11.46 -9.52 -34.24
C THR A 547 11.62 -9.55 -32.72
N ILE A 548 11.95 -8.42 -32.09
CA ILE A 548 12.09 -8.31 -30.63
C ILE A 548 10.75 -8.58 -29.93
N ARG A 549 9.66 -7.99 -30.42
CA ARG A 549 8.32 -8.16 -29.84
C ARG A 549 7.86 -9.61 -29.90
N LEU A 550 8.02 -10.29 -31.04
CA LEU A 550 7.69 -11.72 -31.17
C LEU A 550 8.57 -12.62 -30.30
N GLU A 551 9.85 -12.30 -30.12
CA GLU A 551 10.73 -13.01 -29.18
C GLU A 551 10.24 -12.88 -27.72
N ARG A 552 9.90 -11.66 -27.29
CA ARG A 552 9.35 -11.37 -25.96
C ARG A 552 8.02 -12.09 -25.73
N GLN A 553 7.08 -11.97 -26.69
CA GLN A 553 5.78 -12.65 -26.66
C GLN A 553 5.96 -14.18 -26.55
N GLY A 554 6.91 -14.75 -27.30
CA GLY A 554 7.25 -16.17 -27.25
C GLY A 554 7.71 -16.62 -25.86
N GLN A 555 8.60 -15.85 -25.22
CA GLN A 555 9.08 -16.16 -23.86
C GLN A 555 7.96 -16.09 -22.81
N VAL A 556 7.02 -15.14 -22.92
CA VAL A 556 5.82 -15.09 -22.05
C VAL A 556 4.95 -16.33 -22.27
N LYS A 557 4.70 -16.72 -23.53
CA LYS A 557 3.92 -17.92 -23.86
C LYS A 557 4.58 -19.21 -23.36
N ASP A 558 5.91 -19.27 -23.32
CA ASP A 558 6.64 -20.41 -22.76
C ASP A 558 6.63 -20.44 -21.22
N ALA A 559 6.59 -19.28 -20.55
CA ALA A 559 6.29 -19.20 -19.12
C ALA A 559 4.86 -19.68 -18.80
N PHE A 560 3.87 -19.29 -19.62
CA PHE A 560 2.49 -19.80 -19.49
C PHE A 560 2.42 -21.32 -19.69
N ARG A 561 3.04 -21.85 -20.75
CA ARG A 561 3.11 -23.30 -20.99
C ARG A 561 3.77 -24.07 -19.83
N HIS A 562 4.79 -23.49 -19.20
CA HIS A 562 5.45 -24.06 -18.02
C HIS A 562 4.48 -24.13 -16.84
N ALA A 563 3.87 -23.01 -16.45
CA ALA A 563 2.95 -22.96 -15.33
C ALA A 563 1.67 -23.81 -15.57
N TRP A 564 1.10 -23.76 -16.78
CA TRP A 564 -0.03 -24.61 -17.18
C TRP A 564 0.30 -26.10 -17.11
N LYS A 565 1.51 -26.51 -17.53
CA LYS A 565 1.97 -27.90 -17.40
C LYS A 565 2.13 -28.31 -15.94
N GLY A 566 2.64 -27.43 -15.08
CA GLY A 566 2.71 -27.63 -13.63
C GLY A 566 1.32 -27.86 -13.04
N TYR A 567 0.38 -26.97 -13.34
CA TYR A 567 -1.02 -27.10 -12.94
C TYR A 567 -1.67 -28.40 -13.44
N ASN A 568 -1.60 -28.67 -14.75
CA ASN A 568 -2.19 -29.85 -15.38
C ASN A 568 -1.62 -31.19 -14.86
N HIS A 569 -0.40 -31.21 -14.33
CA HIS A 569 0.18 -32.43 -13.74
C HIS A 569 -0.08 -32.59 -12.23
N TYR A 570 -0.06 -31.51 -11.46
CA TYR A 570 -0.07 -31.56 -9.98
C TYR A 570 -1.33 -31.00 -9.31
N GLY A 571 -2.13 -30.20 -10.01
CA GLY A 571 -3.32 -29.52 -9.50
C GLY A 571 -4.56 -29.64 -10.39
N TRP A 572 -4.58 -30.52 -11.38
CA TRP A 572 -5.73 -30.67 -12.28
C TRP A 572 -7.03 -30.98 -11.51
N MET A 573 -8.10 -30.26 -11.85
CA MET A 573 -9.40 -30.28 -11.16
C MET A 573 -9.40 -29.79 -9.69
N HIS A 574 -8.26 -29.30 -9.21
CA HIS A 574 -8.16 -28.49 -7.98
C HIS A 574 -8.03 -27.03 -8.33
N ASP A 575 -8.32 -26.14 -7.38
CA ASP A 575 -8.31 -24.71 -7.67
C ASP A 575 -6.90 -24.23 -8.04
N GLU A 576 -5.87 -24.67 -7.30
CA GLU A 576 -4.50 -24.17 -7.46
C GLU A 576 -3.43 -25.24 -7.19
N VAL A 577 -2.28 -25.11 -7.86
CA VAL A 577 -1.10 -25.95 -7.66
C VAL A 577 -0.13 -25.31 -6.66
N MET A 578 0.50 -26.13 -5.83
CA MET A 578 1.57 -25.72 -4.92
C MET A 578 2.92 -25.93 -5.64
N PRO A 579 3.57 -24.86 -6.14
CA PRO A 579 4.63 -24.90 -7.17
C PRO A 579 6.01 -25.35 -6.66
N VAL A 580 6.19 -25.55 -5.36
CA VAL A 580 7.43 -26.06 -4.75
C VAL A 580 7.24 -27.51 -4.30
N SER A 581 6.11 -27.89 -3.71
CA SER A 581 5.89 -29.26 -3.23
C SER A 581 5.16 -30.19 -4.20
N GLY A 582 4.55 -29.68 -5.27
CA GLY A 582 3.75 -30.47 -6.22
C GLY A 582 2.45 -30.99 -5.62
N LYS A 583 1.91 -30.28 -4.63
CA LYS A 583 0.57 -30.49 -4.07
C LYS A 583 -0.43 -29.53 -4.74
N HIS A 584 -1.63 -29.44 -4.16
CA HIS A 584 -2.70 -28.55 -4.59
C HIS A 584 -3.48 -28.02 -3.37
N LYS A 585 -4.22 -26.93 -3.55
CA LYS A 585 -5.13 -26.34 -2.57
C LYS A 585 -6.42 -25.87 -3.25
N ASP A 586 -7.51 -25.79 -2.46
CA ASP A 586 -8.85 -25.44 -2.93
C ASP A 586 -9.44 -24.22 -2.17
N PRO A 587 -8.84 -23.01 -2.26
CA PRO A 587 -9.36 -21.81 -1.58
C PRO A 587 -10.67 -21.28 -2.19
N PHE A 588 -10.96 -21.58 -3.45
CA PHE A 588 -12.07 -21.04 -4.24
C PHE A 588 -13.14 -22.10 -4.51
N VAL A 589 -13.51 -22.82 -3.45
CA VAL A 589 -14.58 -23.81 -3.35
C VAL A 589 -14.41 -25.12 -4.16
N GLY A 590 -13.21 -25.41 -4.66
CA GLY A 590 -12.89 -26.68 -5.32
C GLY A 590 -13.64 -26.89 -6.63
N TRP A 591 -13.71 -25.83 -7.44
CA TRP A 591 -14.28 -25.82 -8.78
C TRP A 591 -13.22 -25.63 -9.87
N ALA A 592 -11.95 -25.86 -9.52
CA ALA A 592 -10.81 -25.78 -10.43
C ALA A 592 -10.57 -24.35 -10.95
N ALA A 593 -10.48 -23.36 -10.04
CA ALA A 593 -10.18 -21.96 -10.33
C ALA A 593 -9.17 -21.79 -11.48
N THR A 594 -7.93 -22.26 -11.33
CA THR A 594 -6.88 -22.12 -12.36
C THR A 594 -7.29 -22.68 -13.72
N LEU A 595 -8.09 -23.75 -13.79
CA LEU A 595 -8.59 -24.28 -15.07
C LEU A 595 -9.55 -23.30 -15.74
N VAL A 596 -10.55 -22.82 -15.01
CA VAL A 596 -11.63 -21.98 -15.55
C VAL A 596 -11.14 -20.56 -15.85
N ASP A 597 -10.34 -20.02 -14.94
CA ASP A 597 -9.71 -18.71 -14.99
C ASP A 597 -8.72 -18.60 -16.18
N SER A 598 -8.03 -19.69 -16.53
CA SER A 598 -7.12 -19.74 -17.67
C SER A 598 -7.79 -19.96 -19.04
N LEU A 599 -9.10 -20.19 -19.14
CA LEU A 599 -9.76 -20.59 -20.39
C LEU A 599 -9.59 -19.56 -21.51
N ASP A 600 -9.80 -18.27 -21.21
CA ASP A 600 -9.60 -17.20 -22.20
C ASP A 600 -8.13 -17.09 -22.62
N SER A 601 -7.20 -17.29 -21.68
CA SER A 601 -5.76 -17.14 -21.86
C SER A 601 -5.19 -18.24 -22.75
N LEU A 602 -5.65 -19.48 -22.58
CA LEU A 602 -5.37 -20.60 -23.49
C LEU A 602 -5.81 -20.28 -24.93
N TYR A 603 -6.97 -19.62 -25.09
CA TYR A 603 -7.49 -19.25 -26.40
C TYR A 603 -6.71 -18.08 -27.01
N ILE A 604 -6.54 -16.97 -26.27
CA ILE A 604 -5.77 -15.76 -26.65
C ILE A 604 -4.34 -16.11 -27.04
N MET A 605 -3.68 -16.99 -26.28
CA MET A 605 -2.32 -17.41 -26.57
C MET A 605 -2.23 -18.43 -27.71
N GLY A 606 -3.34 -18.88 -28.31
CA GLY A 606 -3.31 -19.88 -29.38
C GLY A 606 -2.76 -21.23 -28.90
N LEU A 607 -3.39 -21.77 -27.86
CA LEU A 607 -3.15 -23.10 -27.28
C LEU A 607 -4.43 -23.95 -27.38
N GLN A 608 -5.06 -23.98 -28.56
CA GLN A 608 -6.40 -24.57 -28.78
C GLN A 608 -6.54 -26.02 -28.30
N GLU A 609 -5.52 -26.87 -28.48
CA GLU A 609 -5.52 -28.25 -27.95
C GLU A 609 -5.72 -28.28 -26.42
N LYS A 610 -5.06 -27.37 -25.69
CA LYS A 610 -5.13 -27.28 -24.23
C LYS A 610 -6.39 -26.56 -23.74
N PHE A 611 -6.93 -25.65 -24.54
CA PHE A 611 -8.27 -25.10 -24.35
C PHE A 611 -9.34 -26.20 -24.47
N GLU A 612 -9.28 -27.03 -25.51
CA GLU A 612 -10.27 -28.09 -25.74
C GLU A 612 -10.17 -29.20 -24.67
N GLU A 613 -8.96 -29.59 -24.23
CA GLU A 613 -8.76 -30.44 -23.04
C GLU A 613 -9.37 -29.84 -21.75
N ALA A 614 -9.27 -28.52 -21.56
CA ALA A 614 -9.88 -27.83 -20.42
C ALA A 614 -11.41 -27.76 -20.52
N LEU A 615 -11.98 -27.66 -21.73
CA LEU A 615 -13.43 -27.72 -21.93
C LEU A 615 -14.00 -29.11 -21.63
N GLU A 616 -13.30 -30.20 -22.00
CA GLU A 616 -13.70 -31.56 -21.63
C GLU A 616 -13.76 -31.72 -20.10
N ALA A 617 -12.77 -31.20 -19.38
CA ALA A 617 -12.74 -31.20 -17.92
C ALA A 617 -13.82 -30.29 -17.28
N LEU A 618 -14.13 -29.16 -17.92
CA LEU A 618 -15.20 -28.24 -17.50
C LEU A 618 -16.59 -28.90 -17.53
N GLU A 619 -16.84 -29.87 -18.42
CA GLU A 619 -18.12 -30.59 -18.48
C GLU A 619 -18.46 -31.30 -17.15
N GLU A 620 -17.45 -31.82 -16.44
CA GLU A 620 -17.61 -32.51 -15.14
C GLU A 620 -17.89 -31.57 -13.95
N ILE A 621 -17.65 -30.26 -14.09
CA ILE A 621 -17.80 -29.29 -12.99
C ILE A 621 -19.27 -28.88 -12.80
N ASP A 622 -19.85 -29.17 -11.63
CA ASP A 622 -21.21 -28.77 -11.31
C ASP A 622 -21.25 -27.50 -10.44
N PHE A 623 -21.43 -26.34 -11.08
CA PHE A 623 -21.52 -25.03 -10.41
C PHE A 623 -22.76 -24.86 -9.51
N SER A 624 -23.65 -25.86 -9.44
CA SER A 624 -24.72 -25.89 -8.43
C SER A 624 -24.32 -26.59 -7.12
N LYS A 625 -23.12 -27.22 -7.05
CA LYS A 625 -22.63 -27.97 -5.88
C LYS A 625 -21.18 -27.60 -5.51
N PRO A 626 -20.95 -26.54 -4.72
CA PRO A 626 -19.62 -26.17 -4.21
C PRO A 626 -18.99 -27.27 -3.36
N ASN A 627 -17.67 -27.47 -3.46
CA ASN A 627 -16.90 -28.34 -2.56
C ASN A 627 -16.50 -27.62 -1.24
N ALA A 628 -17.32 -26.65 -0.81
CA ALA A 628 -17.17 -25.89 0.42
C ALA A 628 -18.54 -25.68 1.09
N ASN A 629 -18.56 -25.18 2.33
CA ASN A 629 -19.81 -24.85 3.04
C ASN A 629 -20.27 -23.39 2.84
N LYS A 630 -19.34 -22.50 2.48
CA LYS A 630 -19.60 -21.10 2.12
C LYS A 630 -18.94 -20.79 0.78
N VAL A 631 -19.53 -19.88 0.01
CA VAL A 631 -19.02 -19.43 -1.29
C VAL A 631 -18.67 -17.94 -1.20
N PRO A 632 -17.42 -17.51 -1.43
CA PRO A 632 -17.07 -16.10 -1.55
C PRO A 632 -17.65 -15.55 -2.85
N VAL A 633 -18.67 -14.69 -2.77
CA VAL A 633 -19.47 -14.29 -3.94
C VAL A 633 -18.65 -13.47 -4.93
N PHE A 634 -17.82 -12.55 -4.42
CA PHE A 634 -16.88 -11.74 -5.20
C PHE A 634 -15.87 -12.59 -5.97
N GLU A 635 -15.00 -13.32 -5.26
CA GLU A 635 -13.97 -14.20 -5.85
C GLU A 635 -14.53 -15.16 -6.91
N VAL A 636 -15.72 -15.74 -6.64
CA VAL A 636 -16.32 -16.69 -7.58
C VAL A 636 -16.94 -16.01 -8.80
N THR A 637 -17.40 -14.76 -8.65
CA THR A 637 -17.89 -13.95 -9.76
C THR A 637 -16.74 -13.58 -10.68
N ILE A 638 -15.68 -12.97 -10.16
CA ILE A 638 -14.60 -12.40 -10.97
C ILE A 638 -13.80 -13.50 -11.71
N ARG A 639 -13.47 -14.62 -11.04
CA ARG A 639 -12.70 -15.75 -11.61
C ARG A 639 -13.53 -16.66 -12.49
N TYR A 640 -14.58 -17.29 -11.94
CA TYR A 640 -15.31 -18.34 -12.66
C TYR A 640 -16.33 -17.78 -13.63
N LEU A 641 -17.20 -16.86 -13.19
CA LEU A 641 -18.19 -16.27 -14.10
C LEU A 641 -17.50 -15.37 -15.12
N GLY A 642 -16.48 -14.63 -14.71
CA GLY A 642 -15.60 -13.88 -15.60
C GLY A 642 -14.89 -14.78 -16.61
N GLY A 643 -14.15 -15.80 -16.18
CA GLY A 643 -13.40 -16.71 -17.08
C GLY A 643 -14.29 -17.41 -18.11
N LEU A 644 -15.49 -17.85 -17.71
CA LEU A 644 -16.47 -18.45 -18.63
C LEU A 644 -17.00 -17.46 -19.67
N LEU A 645 -17.32 -16.22 -19.27
CA LEU A 645 -17.82 -15.17 -20.17
C LEU A 645 -16.72 -14.61 -21.08
N GLY A 646 -15.51 -14.43 -20.57
CA GLY A 646 -14.33 -14.01 -21.32
C GLY A 646 -13.97 -15.06 -22.37
N ALA A 647 -13.86 -16.33 -21.98
CA ALA A 647 -13.62 -17.44 -22.90
C ALA A 647 -14.71 -17.54 -23.99
N TRP A 648 -15.98 -17.30 -23.63
CA TRP A 648 -17.09 -17.27 -24.58
C TRP A 648 -16.92 -16.15 -25.63
N ASP A 649 -16.58 -14.94 -25.19
CA ASP A 649 -16.43 -13.77 -26.08
C ASP A 649 -15.16 -13.80 -26.94
N VAL A 650 -14.02 -14.29 -26.44
CA VAL A 650 -12.79 -14.42 -27.26
C VAL A 650 -12.85 -15.59 -28.23
N SER A 651 -13.62 -16.63 -27.91
CA SER A 651 -13.86 -17.77 -28.82
C SER A 651 -14.95 -17.51 -29.86
N GLU A 652 -15.38 -16.25 -30.03
CA GLU A 652 -16.44 -15.83 -30.96
C GLU A 652 -17.72 -16.68 -30.82
N HIS A 653 -18.11 -17.01 -29.59
CA HIS A 653 -19.33 -17.77 -29.27
C HIS A 653 -19.34 -19.20 -29.85
N LYS A 654 -18.16 -19.75 -30.20
CA LYS A 654 -18.01 -21.07 -30.86
C LYS A 654 -18.30 -22.26 -29.94
N TYR A 655 -18.16 -22.13 -28.61
CA TYR A 655 -18.22 -23.25 -27.67
C TYR A 655 -19.38 -23.09 -26.66
N PRO A 656 -20.59 -23.63 -26.94
CA PRO A 656 -21.80 -23.39 -26.13
C PRO A 656 -21.72 -23.81 -24.66
N ILE A 657 -20.82 -24.74 -24.32
CA ILE A 657 -20.61 -25.21 -22.94
C ILE A 657 -20.25 -24.07 -21.99
N LEU A 658 -19.48 -23.07 -22.47
CA LEU A 658 -19.07 -21.91 -21.68
C LEU A 658 -20.27 -21.10 -21.20
N LEU A 659 -21.18 -20.76 -22.12
CA LEU A 659 -22.40 -20.04 -21.79
C LEU A 659 -23.36 -20.88 -20.93
N GLN A 660 -23.46 -22.19 -21.17
CA GLN A 660 -24.28 -23.08 -20.34
C GLN A 660 -23.79 -23.12 -18.89
N LYS A 661 -22.47 -23.21 -18.68
CA LYS A 661 -21.84 -23.20 -17.35
C LYS A 661 -21.94 -21.81 -16.70
N ALA A 662 -21.78 -20.73 -17.48
CA ALA A 662 -21.97 -19.35 -16.99
C ALA A 662 -23.40 -19.09 -16.50
N ILE A 663 -24.42 -19.60 -17.22
CA ILE A 663 -25.82 -19.56 -16.77
C ILE A 663 -26.00 -20.36 -15.48
N GLN A 664 -25.46 -21.60 -15.43
CA GLN A 664 -25.56 -22.44 -14.23
C GLN A 664 -24.97 -21.76 -12.99
N LEU A 665 -23.81 -21.12 -13.14
CA LEU A 665 -23.15 -20.39 -12.07
C LEU A 665 -23.88 -19.09 -11.72
N GLY A 666 -24.34 -18.31 -12.71
CA GLY A 666 -25.12 -17.09 -12.47
C GLY A 666 -26.43 -17.36 -11.72
N ASP A 667 -27.16 -18.42 -12.08
CA ASP A 667 -28.37 -18.88 -11.39
C ASP A 667 -28.09 -19.41 -9.97
N PHE A 668 -26.87 -19.87 -9.70
CA PHE A 668 -26.43 -20.21 -8.35
C PHE A 668 -26.09 -18.95 -7.53
N LEU A 669 -25.26 -18.05 -8.08
CA LEU A 669 -24.76 -16.85 -7.38
C LEU A 669 -25.86 -15.83 -7.11
N ILE A 670 -26.86 -15.68 -7.99
CA ILE A 670 -27.96 -14.72 -7.80
C ILE A 670 -28.77 -14.99 -6.52
N LYS A 671 -28.70 -16.20 -5.95
CA LYS A 671 -29.32 -16.55 -4.66
C LYS A 671 -28.71 -15.80 -3.49
N ALA A 672 -27.47 -15.32 -3.59
CA ALA A 672 -26.83 -14.50 -2.57
C ALA A 672 -27.50 -13.12 -2.41
N PHE A 673 -28.26 -12.68 -3.42
CA PHE A 673 -28.97 -11.39 -3.48
C PHE A 673 -30.40 -11.46 -2.90
N ASP A 674 -30.88 -12.64 -2.48
CA ASP A 674 -32.23 -12.81 -1.91
C ASP A 674 -32.29 -12.31 -0.44
N THR A 675 -31.95 -11.04 -0.24
CA THR A 675 -31.98 -10.31 1.03
C THR A 675 -33.15 -9.32 1.06
N GLU A 676 -33.45 -8.73 2.21
CA GLU A 676 -34.56 -7.76 2.29
C GLU A 676 -34.30 -6.45 1.53
N ASN A 677 -33.03 -6.06 1.35
CA ASN A 677 -32.60 -4.85 0.65
C ASN A 677 -32.04 -5.10 -0.78
N GLY A 678 -31.92 -6.38 -1.19
CA GLY A 678 -31.36 -6.77 -2.48
C GLY A 678 -29.83 -6.62 -2.62
N LEU A 679 -29.13 -6.27 -1.53
CA LEU A 679 -27.67 -6.32 -1.48
C LEU A 679 -27.21 -7.77 -1.27
N PRO A 680 -26.18 -8.26 -1.98
CA PRO A 680 -25.72 -9.63 -1.84
C PRO A 680 -24.98 -9.85 -0.52
N VAL A 681 -25.14 -11.03 0.08
CA VAL A 681 -24.24 -11.46 1.17
C VAL A 681 -22.85 -11.77 0.59
N PRO A 682 -21.74 -11.31 1.21
CA PRO A 682 -20.39 -11.54 0.67
C PRO A 682 -19.98 -13.02 0.69
N TYR A 683 -20.55 -13.80 1.62
CA TYR A 683 -20.34 -15.24 1.73
C TYR A 683 -21.66 -16.00 1.74
N TYR A 684 -21.96 -16.74 0.68
CA TYR A 684 -23.21 -17.49 0.55
C TYR A 684 -23.11 -18.91 1.14
N TRP A 685 -23.92 -19.19 2.15
CA TRP A 685 -23.95 -20.48 2.88
C TRP A 685 -24.98 -21.44 2.28
N TRP A 686 -24.72 -21.92 1.07
CA TRP A 686 -25.66 -22.65 0.21
C TRP A 686 -26.30 -23.92 0.79
N LYS A 687 -25.72 -24.53 1.85
CA LYS A 687 -26.27 -25.71 2.53
C LYS A 687 -27.26 -25.37 3.65
N ASN A 688 -27.37 -24.11 4.04
CA ASN A 688 -28.31 -23.69 5.08
C ASN A 688 -29.69 -23.52 4.45
N GLU A 689 -30.64 -24.38 4.80
CA GLU A 689 -32.05 -24.22 4.40
C GLU A 689 -32.67 -23.00 5.09
N THR A 690 -32.57 -21.82 4.47
CA THR A 690 -33.33 -20.64 4.88
C THR A 690 -34.73 -20.71 4.31
N SER A 691 -35.72 -20.98 5.17
CA SER A 691 -37.14 -20.85 4.84
C SER A 691 -37.56 -19.37 4.81
N GLY A 692 -37.04 -18.63 3.83
CA GLY A 692 -37.19 -17.18 3.71
C GLY A 692 -35.91 -16.53 3.19
N LYS A 693 -35.93 -15.20 3.07
CA LYS A 693 -34.80 -14.40 2.63
C LYS A 693 -33.57 -14.54 3.53
N LEU A 694 -32.40 -14.32 2.95
CA LEU A 694 -31.13 -14.19 3.64
C LEU A 694 -31.10 -12.92 4.51
N ALA A 695 -30.46 -13.03 5.67
CA ALA A 695 -30.12 -11.85 6.46
C ALA A 695 -29.00 -11.06 5.77
N GLY A 696 -29.16 -9.74 5.67
CA GLY A 696 -28.08 -8.85 5.23
C GLY A 696 -26.90 -8.89 6.20
N THR A 697 -25.72 -8.48 5.73
CA THR A 697 -24.44 -8.61 6.46
C THR A 697 -23.86 -7.23 6.76
N ASP A 698 -23.36 -7.02 7.97
CA ASP A 698 -22.57 -5.84 8.33
C ASP A 698 -21.07 -6.12 8.11
N ASN A 699 -20.22 -5.10 8.26
CA ASN A 699 -18.76 -5.22 8.14
C ASN A 699 -18.30 -5.84 6.79
N VAL A 700 -18.95 -5.45 5.69
CA VAL A 700 -18.69 -5.96 4.34
C VAL A 700 -17.63 -5.11 3.66
N ILE A 701 -16.64 -5.75 3.03
CA ILE A 701 -15.62 -5.07 2.21
C ILE A 701 -16.29 -4.46 0.98
N ILE A 702 -16.11 -3.16 0.73
CA ILE A 702 -16.86 -2.46 -0.32
C ILE A 702 -16.63 -3.04 -1.73
N ALA A 703 -15.41 -3.48 -2.04
CA ALA A 703 -15.10 -4.17 -3.29
C ALA A 703 -15.96 -5.43 -3.50
N GLN A 704 -16.33 -6.17 -2.44
CA GLN A 704 -17.09 -7.42 -2.58
C GLN A 704 -18.54 -7.24 -3.07
N VAL A 705 -19.12 -6.04 -2.89
CA VAL A 705 -20.48 -5.73 -3.34
C VAL A 705 -20.49 -4.84 -4.59
N ALA A 706 -19.49 -3.96 -4.75
CA ALA A 706 -19.40 -3.06 -5.90
C ALA A 706 -18.88 -3.74 -7.17
N SER A 707 -18.11 -4.83 -7.05
CA SER A 707 -17.34 -5.43 -8.15
C SER A 707 -18.02 -6.67 -8.73
N LEU A 708 -19.31 -6.53 -9.04
CA LEU A 708 -20.15 -7.60 -9.61
C LEU A 708 -20.82 -7.16 -10.94
N SER A 709 -20.70 -5.88 -11.32
CA SER A 709 -21.51 -5.33 -12.40
C SER A 709 -21.13 -5.85 -13.78
N LEU A 710 -19.84 -5.99 -14.09
CA LEU A 710 -19.37 -6.40 -15.42
C LEU A 710 -19.90 -7.80 -15.80
N GLU A 711 -19.74 -8.78 -14.92
CA GLU A 711 -20.07 -10.19 -15.16
C GLU A 711 -21.59 -10.39 -15.29
N PHE A 712 -22.36 -9.87 -14.32
CA PHE A 712 -23.81 -10.07 -14.30
C PHE A 712 -24.52 -9.23 -15.38
N ILE A 713 -24.02 -8.03 -15.73
CA ILE A 713 -24.52 -7.28 -16.89
C ILE A 713 -24.16 -8.02 -18.18
N ARG A 714 -22.92 -8.51 -18.34
CA ARG A 714 -22.54 -9.27 -19.53
C ARG A 714 -23.37 -10.54 -19.67
N LEU A 715 -23.58 -11.29 -18.59
CA LEU A 715 -24.47 -12.45 -18.56
C LEU A 715 -25.89 -12.08 -18.99
N SER A 716 -26.45 -10.96 -18.50
CA SER A 716 -27.75 -10.45 -18.98
C SER A 716 -27.75 -10.11 -20.48
N GLN A 717 -26.67 -9.51 -21.01
CA GLN A 717 -26.56 -9.17 -22.43
C GLN A 717 -26.54 -10.43 -23.31
N VAL A 718 -25.73 -11.44 -22.99
CA VAL A 718 -25.58 -12.65 -23.84
C VAL A 718 -26.71 -13.67 -23.68
N THR A 719 -27.42 -13.68 -22.55
CA THR A 719 -28.57 -14.58 -22.32
C THR A 719 -29.92 -13.96 -22.66
N GLY A 720 -30.01 -12.63 -22.66
CA GLY A 720 -31.28 -11.89 -22.66
C GLY A 720 -32.07 -11.95 -21.34
N ASN A 721 -31.59 -12.69 -20.32
CA ASN A 721 -32.22 -12.77 -19.02
C ASN A 721 -31.90 -11.51 -18.20
N LYS A 722 -32.87 -10.60 -18.08
CA LYS A 722 -32.70 -9.30 -17.39
C LYS A 722 -32.55 -9.41 -15.88
N THR A 723 -32.79 -10.58 -15.27
CA THR A 723 -32.73 -10.75 -13.81
C THR A 723 -31.35 -10.42 -13.24
N TYR A 724 -30.26 -10.77 -13.93
CA TYR A 724 -28.90 -10.51 -13.45
C TYR A 724 -28.61 -9.00 -13.36
N ALA A 725 -28.75 -8.27 -14.46
CA ALA A 725 -28.59 -6.81 -14.49
C ALA A 725 -29.58 -6.07 -13.57
N ALA A 726 -30.81 -6.58 -13.39
CA ALA A 726 -31.77 -5.98 -12.47
C ALA A 726 -31.34 -6.05 -10.99
N ASN A 727 -30.65 -7.12 -10.57
CA ASN A 727 -30.08 -7.20 -9.23
C ASN A 727 -28.87 -6.27 -9.07
N ILE A 728 -28.00 -6.17 -10.08
CA ILE A 728 -26.89 -5.20 -10.09
C ILE A 728 -27.40 -3.75 -10.00
N GLN A 729 -28.50 -3.41 -10.67
CA GLN A 729 -29.07 -2.06 -10.60
C GLN A 729 -29.45 -1.66 -9.17
N VAL A 730 -29.94 -2.61 -8.34
CA VAL A 730 -30.27 -2.35 -6.93
C VAL A 730 -29.04 -1.97 -6.10
N ILE A 731 -27.88 -2.59 -6.38
CA ILE A 731 -26.60 -2.21 -5.76
C ILE A 731 -26.16 -0.84 -6.28
N THR A 732 -26.20 -0.64 -7.59
CA THR A 732 -25.72 0.57 -8.28
C THR A 732 -26.49 1.82 -7.86
N ASP A 733 -27.79 1.71 -7.61
CA ASP A 733 -28.61 2.80 -7.07
C ASP A 733 -28.21 3.14 -5.64
N GLN A 734 -27.94 2.15 -4.79
CA GLN A 734 -27.51 2.37 -3.41
C GLN A 734 -26.09 2.95 -3.33
N LEU A 735 -25.16 2.47 -4.15
CA LEU A 735 -23.81 3.04 -4.32
C LEU A 735 -23.90 4.52 -4.71
N LYS A 736 -24.71 4.87 -5.73
CA LYS A 736 -24.90 6.25 -6.17
C LYS A 736 -25.49 7.16 -5.09
N ASN A 737 -26.51 6.66 -4.37
CA ASN A 737 -27.20 7.43 -3.34
C ASN A 737 -26.33 7.69 -2.10
N THR A 738 -25.33 6.84 -1.84
CA THR A 738 -24.46 6.94 -0.67
C THR A 738 -23.14 7.67 -0.93
N GLN A 739 -22.58 7.60 -2.15
CA GLN A 739 -21.22 8.08 -2.49
C GLN A 739 -20.90 9.53 -2.04
N ASN A 740 -21.88 10.44 -2.07
CA ASN A 740 -21.70 11.85 -1.69
C ASN A 740 -22.14 12.18 -0.27
N ASN A 741 -22.54 11.17 0.51
CA ASN A 741 -23.01 11.27 1.90
C ASN A 741 -22.06 10.58 2.90
N THR A 742 -20.85 10.23 2.47
CA THR A 742 -19.78 9.65 3.30
C THR A 742 -18.91 10.74 3.94
N ALA A 743 -17.99 10.37 4.83
CA ALA A 743 -17.05 11.32 5.43
C ALA A 743 -16.13 12.01 4.40
N LEU A 744 -15.93 11.39 3.23
CA LEU A 744 -15.17 11.93 2.10
C LEU A 744 -16.03 11.86 0.81
N PRO A 745 -16.85 12.90 0.53
CA PRO A 745 -17.79 12.89 -0.60
C PRO A 745 -17.12 12.56 -1.93
N GLY A 746 -17.72 11.63 -2.68
CA GLY A 746 -17.17 11.07 -3.92
C GLY A 746 -16.49 9.71 -3.71
N MET A 747 -16.17 9.33 -2.47
CA MET A 747 -15.52 8.06 -2.13
C MET A 747 -16.40 7.21 -1.20
N TRP A 748 -16.33 5.89 -1.35
CA TRP A 748 -16.86 4.93 -0.39
C TRP A 748 -15.75 4.49 0.58
N PRO A 749 -16.03 4.40 1.90
CA PRO A 749 -15.13 3.78 2.87
C PRO A 749 -14.86 2.30 2.61
N LEU A 750 -13.79 1.77 3.19
CA LEU A 750 -13.36 0.37 3.00
C LEU A 750 -14.42 -0.65 3.46
N ILE A 751 -15.14 -0.33 4.54
CA ILE A 751 -16.13 -1.22 5.18
C ILE A 751 -17.53 -0.61 5.16
N ALA A 752 -18.50 -1.40 4.68
CA ALA A 752 -19.91 -1.06 4.55
C ALA A 752 -20.83 -1.92 5.44
N ASP A 753 -21.99 -1.37 5.80
CA ASP A 753 -23.10 -2.11 6.39
C ASP A 753 -24.18 -2.37 5.32
N CYS A 754 -24.36 -3.65 4.98
CA CYS A 754 -25.38 -4.16 4.06
C CYS A 754 -26.52 -4.90 4.79
N SER A 755 -26.62 -4.78 6.12
CA SER A 755 -27.68 -5.38 6.95
C SER A 755 -28.92 -4.50 7.10
N GLY A 756 -28.75 -3.19 6.97
CA GLY A 756 -29.81 -2.19 7.04
C GLY A 756 -30.77 -2.18 5.84
N LYS A 757 -31.74 -1.27 5.86
CA LYS A 757 -32.69 -1.08 4.74
C LYS A 757 -31.99 -0.59 3.45
N GLU A 758 -30.94 0.19 3.62
CA GLU A 758 -30.14 0.82 2.56
C GLU A 758 -28.67 0.65 2.95
N LEU A 759 -27.78 0.56 1.96
CA LEU A 759 -26.33 0.59 2.14
C LEU A 759 -25.92 1.79 3.01
N SER A 760 -25.08 1.56 4.01
CA SER A 760 -24.59 2.63 4.87
C SER A 760 -23.15 2.39 5.33
N PHE A 761 -22.51 3.42 5.89
CA PHE A 761 -21.10 3.38 6.23
C PHE A 761 -20.88 4.04 7.60
N SER A 762 -20.07 3.39 8.45
CA SER A 762 -19.56 3.96 9.71
C SER A 762 -18.02 3.92 9.79
N ASP A 763 -17.36 3.42 8.75
CA ASP A 763 -15.91 3.52 8.57
C ASP A 763 -15.57 4.90 7.96
N GLU A 764 -14.44 5.47 8.37
CA GLU A 764 -13.95 6.78 7.96
C GLU A 764 -12.60 6.69 7.21
N ARG A 765 -12.18 5.47 6.86
CA ARG A 765 -10.95 5.19 6.10
C ARG A 765 -11.22 4.97 4.62
N PHE A 766 -10.33 5.48 3.79
CA PHE A 766 -10.43 5.50 2.34
C PHE A 766 -9.11 5.11 1.69
N SER A 767 -9.18 4.30 0.64
CA SER A 767 -8.04 3.90 -0.19
C SER A 767 -8.50 3.70 -1.64
N LEU A 768 -7.53 3.59 -2.55
CA LEU A 768 -7.70 3.03 -3.89
C LEU A 768 -7.03 1.65 -4.04
N GLY A 769 -6.35 1.16 -3.00
CA GLY A 769 -5.81 -0.20 -2.94
C GLY A 769 -6.75 -1.14 -2.18
N VAL A 770 -6.16 -1.99 -1.34
CA VAL A 770 -6.83 -3.14 -0.71
C VAL A 770 -8.18 -2.76 -0.08
N LEU A 771 -9.18 -3.60 -0.32
CA LEU A 771 -10.59 -3.51 0.13
C LEU A 771 -11.50 -2.59 -0.70
N ALA A 772 -10.96 -1.67 -1.50
CA ALA A 772 -11.75 -0.69 -2.25
C ALA A 772 -11.38 -0.55 -3.74
N ASP A 773 -10.15 -0.91 -4.12
CA ASP A 773 -9.64 -1.21 -5.47
C ASP A 773 -10.72 -1.36 -6.57
N SER A 774 -11.28 -2.56 -6.73
CA SER A 774 -12.12 -2.90 -7.88
C SER A 774 -13.51 -2.21 -7.83
N ALA A 775 -13.90 -1.66 -6.67
CA ALA A 775 -15.13 -0.88 -6.53
C ALA A 775 -15.11 0.40 -7.38
N PHE A 776 -13.94 1.02 -7.54
CA PHE A 776 -13.76 2.21 -8.39
C PHE A 776 -13.39 1.83 -9.82
N GLU A 777 -12.60 0.77 -10.00
CA GLU A 777 -12.20 0.21 -11.29
C GLU A 777 -13.40 -0.19 -12.17
N TYR A 778 -14.44 -0.77 -11.55
CA TYR A 778 -15.66 -1.21 -12.25
C TYR A 778 -16.48 -0.04 -12.80
N LEU A 779 -16.27 1.20 -12.35
CA LEU A 779 -17.05 2.35 -12.80
C LEU A 779 -16.78 2.73 -14.27
N PRO A 780 -15.55 3.07 -14.70
CA PRO A 780 -15.27 3.35 -16.11
C PRO A 780 -15.41 2.08 -16.96
N LYS A 781 -15.03 0.90 -16.44
CA LYS A 781 -15.14 -0.37 -17.16
C LYS A 781 -16.61 -0.74 -17.45
N THR A 782 -17.51 -0.66 -16.47
CA THR A 782 -18.95 -0.94 -16.68
C THR A 782 -19.61 0.11 -17.57
N HIS A 783 -19.18 1.38 -17.48
CA HIS A 783 -19.62 2.39 -18.44
C HIS A 783 -19.26 2.01 -19.88
N LEU A 784 -18.06 1.50 -20.16
CA LEU A 784 -17.70 1.03 -21.52
C LEU A 784 -18.56 -0.16 -21.96
N LEU A 785 -18.86 -1.10 -21.06
CA LEU A 785 -19.68 -2.29 -21.34
C LEU A 785 -21.15 -1.94 -21.67
N ASP A 786 -21.72 -0.94 -21.00
CA ASP A 786 -23.16 -0.66 -20.98
C ASP A 786 -23.53 0.81 -21.26
N TYR A 787 -22.66 1.54 -21.98
CA TYR A 787 -22.77 2.99 -22.24
C TYR A 787 -24.11 3.45 -22.87
N ARG A 788 -24.88 2.53 -23.47
CA ARG A 788 -26.18 2.82 -24.08
C ARG A 788 -27.33 2.83 -23.06
N SER A 789 -27.11 2.30 -21.86
CA SER A 789 -28.16 2.02 -20.88
C SER A 789 -28.19 3.05 -19.75
N SER A 790 -27.03 3.51 -19.25
CA SER A 790 -26.98 4.44 -18.11
C SER A 790 -25.67 5.23 -18.00
N ASP A 791 -25.77 6.54 -17.77
CA ASP A 791 -24.65 7.42 -17.39
C ASP A 791 -24.26 7.29 -15.89
N GLN A 792 -24.91 6.42 -15.13
CA GLN A 792 -24.74 6.32 -13.67
C GLN A 792 -23.30 5.97 -13.28
N TYR A 793 -22.67 5.00 -13.95
CA TYR A 793 -21.30 4.59 -13.66
C TYR A 793 -20.29 5.70 -13.95
N ILE A 794 -20.40 6.39 -15.10
CA ILE A 794 -19.50 7.51 -15.43
C ILE A 794 -19.73 8.74 -14.53
N GLN A 795 -20.95 8.95 -14.03
CA GLN A 795 -21.21 9.98 -13.01
C GLN A 795 -20.53 9.64 -11.69
N MET A 796 -20.64 8.40 -11.21
CA MET A 796 -19.95 7.96 -9.98
C MET A 796 -18.42 8.01 -10.15
N TYR A 797 -17.90 7.58 -11.30
CA TYR A 797 -16.47 7.67 -11.61
C TYR A 797 -15.96 9.11 -11.58
N LYS A 798 -16.65 10.05 -12.24
CA LYS A 798 -16.25 11.47 -12.25
C LYS A 798 -16.31 12.10 -10.85
N SER A 799 -17.23 11.67 -10.00
CA SER A 799 -17.30 12.08 -8.59
C SER A 799 -16.09 11.57 -7.80
N ALA A 800 -15.73 10.29 -7.96
CA ALA A 800 -14.56 9.69 -7.32
C ALA A 800 -13.25 10.32 -7.82
N LEU A 801 -13.10 10.47 -9.14
CA LEU A 801 -11.92 11.03 -9.81
C LEU A 801 -11.59 12.44 -9.31
N ALA A 802 -12.60 13.29 -9.15
CA ALA A 802 -12.41 14.63 -8.58
C ALA A 802 -11.85 14.57 -7.14
N THR A 803 -12.34 13.64 -6.32
CA THR A 803 -11.94 13.50 -4.91
C THR A 803 -10.56 12.85 -4.77
N PHE A 804 -10.32 11.69 -5.38
CA PHE A 804 -9.03 11.01 -5.24
C PHE A 804 -7.87 11.78 -5.86
N SER A 805 -8.10 12.54 -6.94
CA SER A 805 -7.06 13.40 -7.53
C SER A 805 -6.65 14.57 -6.63
N GLN A 806 -7.48 14.95 -5.67
CA GLN A 806 -7.21 16.04 -4.72
C GLN A 806 -6.73 15.54 -3.35
N GLN A 807 -7.13 14.34 -2.94
CA GLN A 807 -7.02 13.88 -1.55
C GLN A 807 -6.22 12.58 -1.36
N LEU A 808 -6.10 11.73 -2.39
CA LEU A 808 -5.37 10.45 -2.31
C LEU A 808 -4.14 10.37 -3.25
N TYR A 809 -4.02 11.26 -4.24
CA TYR A 809 -2.82 11.34 -5.07
C TYR A 809 -1.78 12.29 -4.48
N PHE A 810 -0.54 11.81 -4.40
CA PHE A 810 0.58 12.60 -3.92
C PHE A 810 1.84 12.43 -4.77
N ARG A 811 2.69 13.46 -4.73
CA ARG A 811 4.07 13.38 -5.22
C ARG A 811 4.96 12.83 -4.09
N PRO A 812 5.63 11.68 -4.26
CA PRO A 812 6.53 11.16 -3.25
C PRO A 812 7.87 11.91 -3.24
N SER A 813 8.44 12.13 -2.05
CA SER A 813 9.79 12.66 -1.87
C SER A 813 10.79 11.53 -2.06
N LEU A 814 11.55 11.52 -3.17
CA LEU A 814 12.41 10.39 -3.55
C LEU A 814 13.75 10.84 -4.16
N PRO A 815 14.83 10.03 -4.04
CA PRO A 815 16.11 10.29 -4.68
C PRO A 815 15.98 10.59 -6.18
N GLY A 816 16.69 11.63 -6.65
CA GLY A 816 16.62 12.08 -8.04
C GLY A 816 15.36 12.85 -8.44
N ASN A 817 14.37 12.99 -7.55
CA ASN A 817 13.10 13.71 -7.75
C ASN A 817 12.36 13.33 -9.05
N PRO A 818 12.05 12.03 -9.26
CA PRO A 818 11.32 11.56 -10.45
C PRO A 818 9.95 12.23 -10.58
N ASP A 819 9.52 12.50 -11.82
CA ASP A 819 8.18 13.05 -12.08
C ASP A 819 7.13 11.94 -12.11
N ILE A 820 6.74 11.49 -10.92
CA ILE A 820 5.78 10.41 -10.68
C ILE A 820 4.75 10.80 -9.63
N LEU A 821 3.66 10.04 -9.57
CA LEU A 821 2.62 10.14 -8.56
C LEU A 821 2.39 8.76 -7.95
N MET A 822 1.87 8.75 -6.72
CA MET A 822 1.39 7.54 -6.05
C MET A 822 0.02 7.81 -5.42
N SER A 823 -0.76 6.76 -5.21
CA SER A 823 -1.99 6.78 -4.43
C SER A 823 -1.72 6.30 -3.01
N GLY A 824 -2.09 7.10 -2.02
CA GLY A 824 -2.00 6.75 -0.59
C GLY A 824 -3.35 6.36 0.02
N ASN A 825 -3.40 6.28 1.34
CA ASN A 825 -4.62 6.11 2.13
C ASN A 825 -5.00 7.40 2.86
N LEU A 826 -6.26 7.54 3.27
CA LEU A 826 -6.72 8.66 4.09
C LEU A 826 -7.67 8.17 5.20
N ASP A 827 -7.42 8.58 6.44
CA ASP A 827 -8.31 8.37 7.59
C ASP A 827 -8.94 9.69 8.04
N MET A 828 -10.24 9.84 7.78
CA MET A 828 -11.00 11.05 8.10
C MET A 828 -11.34 11.20 9.59
N SER A 829 -11.05 10.19 10.42
CA SER A 829 -11.19 10.28 11.88
C SER A 829 -10.06 11.08 12.54
N THR A 830 -9.00 11.40 11.79
CA THR A 830 -7.88 12.23 12.23
C THR A 830 -8.13 13.73 11.95
N ASP A 831 -7.72 14.62 12.87
CA ASP A 831 -7.90 16.08 12.74
C ASP A 831 -6.55 16.83 12.83
N PRO A 832 -6.06 17.44 11.73
CA PRO A 832 -6.62 17.34 10.36
C PRO A 832 -6.36 15.96 9.74
N PRO A 833 -7.14 15.54 8.72
CA PRO A 833 -6.84 14.35 7.94
C PRO A 833 -5.46 14.45 7.27
N VAL A 834 -4.64 13.41 7.43
CA VAL A 834 -3.30 13.32 6.83
C VAL A 834 -3.27 12.14 5.86
N ILE A 835 -2.76 12.37 4.65
CA ILE A 835 -2.54 11.31 3.69
C ILE A 835 -1.38 10.40 4.15
N GLU A 836 -1.67 9.11 4.25
CA GLU A 836 -0.66 8.10 4.52
C GLU A 836 0.02 7.70 3.21
N GLY A 837 1.35 7.90 3.14
CA GLY A 837 2.17 7.53 2.00
C GLY A 837 2.38 6.02 1.81
N GLN A 838 1.45 5.18 2.28
CA GLN A 838 1.47 3.75 2.02
C GLN A 838 1.12 3.52 0.55
N PHE A 839 2.02 2.86 -0.15
CA PHE A 839 1.90 2.48 -1.54
C PHE A 839 1.88 0.94 -1.64
N GLN A 840 0.91 0.41 -2.37
CA GLN A 840 0.55 -1.00 -2.37
C GLN A 840 0.60 -1.56 -3.79
N HIS A 841 1.03 -2.81 -3.97
CA HIS A 841 1.00 -3.43 -5.30
C HIS A 841 -0.44 -3.50 -5.85
N LEU A 842 -1.41 -3.81 -4.98
CA LEU A 842 -2.83 -3.78 -5.31
C LEU A 842 -3.36 -2.40 -5.76
N ALA A 843 -2.72 -1.29 -5.38
CA ALA A 843 -3.13 0.04 -5.85
C ALA A 843 -2.62 0.34 -7.28
N CYS A 844 -1.83 -0.54 -7.89
CA CYS A 844 -1.18 -0.23 -9.17
C CYS A 844 -2.09 -0.24 -10.40
N PHE A 845 -3.30 -0.82 -10.34
CA PHE A 845 -4.28 -0.74 -11.45
C PHE A 845 -4.78 0.71 -11.67
N VAL A 846 -4.65 1.59 -10.67
CA VAL A 846 -5.19 2.95 -10.69
C VAL A 846 -4.67 3.75 -11.88
N GLY A 847 -3.41 3.54 -12.30
CA GLY A 847 -2.86 4.11 -13.51
C GLY A 847 -3.67 3.74 -14.75
N GLY A 848 -3.94 2.44 -14.95
CA GLY A 848 -4.78 1.90 -16.02
C GLY A 848 -6.24 2.40 -15.94
N MET A 849 -6.84 2.43 -14.75
CA MET A 849 -8.19 2.95 -14.54
C MET A 849 -8.30 4.42 -14.98
N VAL A 850 -7.35 5.28 -14.58
CA VAL A 850 -7.34 6.70 -14.99
C VAL A 850 -7.01 6.85 -16.47
N ALA A 851 -6.16 6.00 -17.04
CA ALA A 851 -5.89 6.00 -18.47
C ALA A 851 -7.16 5.70 -19.28
N LEU A 852 -7.93 4.68 -18.90
CA LEU A 852 -9.24 4.39 -19.51
C LEU A 852 -10.23 5.56 -19.34
N GLY A 853 -10.31 6.12 -18.14
CA GLY A 853 -11.11 7.32 -17.84
C GLY A 853 -10.77 8.50 -18.76
N SER A 854 -9.48 8.74 -19.01
CA SER A 854 -8.99 9.82 -19.87
C SER A 854 -9.53 9.77 -21.30
N ARG A 855 -9.80 8.56 -21.82
CA ARG A 855 -10.38 8.34 -23.15
C ARG A 855 -11.89 8.53 -23.16
N ILE A 856 -12.58 8.25 -22.06
CA ILE A 856 -14.02 8.52 -21.88
C ILE A 856 -14.26 10.03 -21.70
N SER A 857 -13.40 10.71 -20.94
CA SER A 857 -13.46 12.16 -20.69
C SER A 857 -12.83 13.00 -21.82
N ASN A 858 -12.06 12.38 -22.72
CA ASN A 858 -11.21 13.05 -23.72
C ASN A 858 -10.24 14.09 -23.11
N SER A 859 -9.52 13.67 -22.07
CA SER A 859 -8.64 14.52 -21.25
C SER A 859 -7.18 14.08 -21.39
N ALA A 860 -6.32 14.94 -21.93
CA ALA A 860 -4.88 14.67 -22.02
C ALA A 860 -4.20 14.76 -20.64
N GLU A 861 -4.73 15.57 -19.73
CA GLU A 861 -4.24 15.77 -18.36
C GLU A 861 -4.50 14.53 -17.47
N GLU A 862 -5.66 13.88 -17.63
CA GLU A 862 -5.94 12.58 -17.00
C GLU A 862 -4.97 11.50 -17.52
N LEU A 863 -4.65 11.49 -18.83
CA LEU A 863 -3.69 10.54 -19.39
C LEU A 863 -2.25 10.78 -18.92
N GLU A 864 -1.84 12.05 -18.73
CA GLU A 864 -0.55 12.38 -18.12
C GLU A 864 -0.51 11.94 -16.65
N THR A 865 -1.59 12.17 -15.90
CA THR A 865 -1.75 11.73 -14.51
C THR A 865 -1.63 10.20 -14.40
N ALA A 866 -2.31 9.47 -15.28
CA ALA A 866 -2.23 8.02 -15.41
C ALA A 866 -0.80 7.52 -15.70
N ALA A 867 -0.08 8.21 -16.58
CA ALA A 867 1.33 7.91 -16.87
C ALA A 867 2.22 8.08 -15.62
N LYS A 868 2.00 9.13 -14.82
CA LYS A 868 2.76 9.40 -13.59
C LYS A 868 2.46 8.38 -12.49
N LEU A 869 1.21 7.95 -12.34
CA LEU A 869 0.79 6.88 -11.43
C LEU A 869 1.40 5.53 -11.84
N THR A 870 1.30 5.17 -13.12
CA THR A 870 1.91 3.94 -13.66
C THR A 870 3.43 3.95 -13.48
N ASN A 871 4.08 5.09 -13.67
CA ASN A 871 5.51 5.25 -13.42
C ASN A 871 5.87 5.18 -11.93
N GLY A 872 4.95 5.45 -11.00
CA GLY A 872 5.12 5.18 -9.57
C GLY A 872 5.26 3.68 -9.28
N CYS A 873 4.42 2.85 -9.90
CA CYS A 873 4.54 1.38 -9.84
C CYS A 873 5.83 0.87 -10.47
N VAL A 874 6.21 1.39 -11.63
CA VAL A 874 7.48 1.03 -12.28
C VAL A 874 8.68 1.47 -11.43
N TRP A 875 8.60 2.62 -10.74
CA TRP A 875 9.61 3.01 -9.76
C TRP A 875 9.68 2.00 -8.59
N GLY A 876 8.54 1.53 -8.07
CA GLY A 876 8.50 0.48 -7.04
C GLY A 876 9.21 -0.81 -7.47
N TYR A 877 9.04 -1.23 -8.72
CA TYR A 877 9.77 -2.36 -9.32
C TYR A 877 11.27 -2.06 -9.49
N ASP A 878 11.63 -0.85 -9.91
CA ASP A 878 13.00 -0.46 -10.25
C ASP A 878 13.93 -0.25 -9.04
N ASN A 879 13.38 -0.10 -7.83
CA ASN A 879 14.14 0.26 -6.62
C ASN A 879 14.31 -0.90 -5.62
N THR A 880 14.04 -2.15 -6.01
CA THR A 880 14.39 -3.33 -5.19
C THR A 880 15.54 -4.15 -5.79
N PRO A 881 16.34 -4.86 -4.96
CA PRO A 881 17.39 -5.78 -5.40
C PRO A 881 16.94 -6.89 -6.38
N THR A 882 15.69 -7.34 -6.31
CA THR A 882 15.13 -8.32 -7.26
C THR A 882 14.65 -7.71 -8.57
N GLY A 883 14.34 -6.40 -8.58
CA GLY A 883 13.63 -5.75 -9.67
C GLY A 883 12.11 -6.01 -9.65
N ILE A 884 11.55 -6.30 -8.48
CA ILE A 884 10.13 -6.61 -8.25
C ILE A 884 9.61 -5.75 -7.08
N MET A 885 8.45 -5.12 -7.22
CA MET A 885 7.86 -4.29 -6.17
C MET A 885 7.32 -5.15 -5.01
N PRO A 886 7.48 -4.70 -3.74
CA PRO A 886 6.87 -5.34 -2.57
C PRO A 886 5.33 -5.15 -2.54
N ASP A 887 4.62 -6.02 -1.82
CA ASP A 887 3.16 -5.96 -1.72
C ASP A 887 2.69 -4.69 -0.98
N PHE A 888 3.40 -4.28 0.09
CA PHE A 888 3.16 -3.04 0.84
C PHE A 888 4.46 -2.32 1.20
N SER A 889 4.48 -0.99 1.06
CA SER A 889 5.58 -0.12 1.51
C SER A 889 5.09 1.29 1.82
N HIS A 890 5.88 2.05 2.58
CA HIS A 890 5.68 3.49 2.70
C HIS A 890 6.78 4.27 1.97
N VAL A 891 6.37 5.40 1.40
CA VAL A 891 7.23 6.50 0.97
C VAL A 891 6.81 7.79 1.70
N GLU A 892 7.60 8.85 1.65
CA GLU A 892 7.24 10.13 2.26
C GLU A 892 6.43 11.01 1.27
N PRO A 893 5.19 11.41 1.57
CA PRO A 893 4.47 12.38 0.75
C PRO A 893 5.12 13.77 0.85
N CYS A 894 5.20 14.49 -0.27
CA CYS A 894 5.68 15.87 -0.26
C CYS A 894 4.59 16.84 0.26
N GLU A 895 4.90 17.57 1.35
CA GLU A 895 4.03 18.61 1.95
C GLU A 895 3.60 19.69 0.94
N ASP A 896 4.51 20.08 0.03
CA ASP A 896 4.23 20.91 -1.14
C ASP A 896 4.71 20.17 -2.40
N PRO A 897 3.79 19.71 -3.28
CA PRO A 897 4.14 19.06 -4.54
C PRO A 897 5.07 19.89 -5.45
N ASN A 898 5.08 21.22 -5.33
CA ASN A 898 5.90 22.12 -6.14
C ASN A 898 7.32 22.32 -5.58
N LEU A 899 7.51 22.09 -4.27
CA LEU A 899 8.78 22.24 -3.56
C LEU A 899 9.30 20.89 -3.03
N CYS A 900 8.87 19.81 -3.69
CA CYS A 900 9.24 18.44 -3.37
C CYS A 900 10.74 18.23 -3.61
N VAL A 901 11.51 18.14 -2.52
CA VAL A 901 12.95 17.93 -2.51
C VAL A 901 13.27 16.80 -1.54
N TRP A 902 13.92 15.76 -2.06
CA TRP A 902 14.44 14.66 -1.24
C TRP A 902 15.50 15.16 -0.25
N ARG A 903 15.31 14.82 1.03
CA ARG A 903 16.22 15.16 2.14
C ARG A 903 16.59 13.96 3.01
N GLY A 904 16.16 12.76 2.63
CA GLY A 904 16.47 11.52 3.34
C GLY A 904 17.77 10.86 2.87
N GLU A 905 18.07 9.71 3.44
CA GLU A 905 19.12 8.78 3.02
C GLU A 905 18.47 7.49 2.49
N GLY A 906 19.16 6.75 1.61
CA GLY A 906 18.67 5.48 1.06
C GLY A 906 18.09 5.55 -0.36
N ASP A 907 17.28 4.55 -0.70
CA ASP A 907 16.65 4.33 -2.02
C ASP A 907 15.32 5.09 -2.21
N GLY A 908 14.71 5.56 -1.12
CA GLY A 908 13.47 6.33 -1.12
C GLY A 908 12.30 5.64 -0.40
N PHE A 909 12.43 4.36 -0.07
CA PHE A 909 11.46 3.70 0.81
C PHE A 909 11.63 4.21 2.25
N LYS A 910 10.52 4.60 2.88
CA LYS A 910 10.43 4.96 4.30
C LYS A 910 10.34 3.70 5.17
N SER A 911 9.58 2.72 4.69
CA SER A 911 9.57 1.33 5.17
C SER A 911 9.09 0.42 4.05
N VAL A 912 9.44 -0.86 4.13
CA VAL A 912 8.82 -1.95 3.36
C VAL A 912 8.05 -2.77 4.39
N ASP A 913 6.72 -2.76 4.31
CA ASP A 913 5.86 -3.27 5.40
C ASP A 913 5.50 -4.75 5.18
N ASP A 914 5.28 -5.12 3.92
CA ASP A 914 5.19 -6.50 3.45
C ASP A 914 6.11 -6.63 2.22
N PRO A 915 7.30 -7.24 2.37
CA PRO A 915 8.26 -7.37 1.30
C PRO A 915 7.93 -8.51 0.32
N SER A 916 6.82 -9.24 0.50
CA SER A 916 6.48 -10.34 -0.39
C SER A 916 6.06 -9.86 -1.78
N TYR A 917 6.08 -10.78 -2.76
CA TYR A 917 5.41 -10.59 -4.05
C TYR A 917 4.57 -11.81 -4.39
N GLN A 918 3.25 -11.59 -4.51
CA GLN A 918 2.26 -12.66 -4.58
C GLN A 918 1.95 -13.17 -6.01
N LEU A 919 2.78 -12.84 -7.02
CA LEU A 919 2.56 -13.06 -8.46
C LEU A 919 1.52 -12.13 -9.12
N ARG A 920 1.21 -11.01 -8.46
CA ARG A 920 0.09 -10.12 -8.82
C ARG A 920 0.26 -9.35 -10.15
N PRO A 921 -0.85 -8.92 -10.79
CA PRO A 921 -0.84 -8.29 -12.11
C PRO A 921 -0.93 -6.76 -12.16
N GLU A 922 -1.31 -6.06 -11.09
CA GLU A 922 -1.92 -4.71 -11.20
C GLU A 922 -0.95 -3.67 -11.78
N ALA A 923 0.35 -3.82 -11.53
CA ALA A 923 1.40 -3.00 -12.15
C ALA A 923 1.58 -3.28 -13.65
N ILE A 924 1.45 -4.54 -14.10
CA ILE A 924 1.55 -4.89 -15.52
C ILE A 924 0.26 -4.60 -16.28
N GLU A 925 -0.92 -4.64 -15.64
CA GLU A 925 -2.18 -4.12 -16.22
C GLU A 925 -1.99 -2.65 -16.64
N SER A 926 -1.57 -1.79 -15.71
CA SER A 926 -1.37 -0.37 -16.00
C SER A 926 -0.32 -0.12 -17.08
N VAL A 927 0.79 -0.87 -17.10
CA VAL A 927 1.80 -0.78 -18.16
C VAL A 927 1.24 -1.22 -19.53
N PHE A 928 0.44 -2.29 -19.57
CA PHE A 928 -0.27 -2.74 -20.78
C PHE A 928 -1.28 -1.69 -21.29
N ILE A 929 -2.11 -1.15 -20.40
CA ILE A 929 -3.09 -0.11 -20.76
C ILE A 929 -2.38 1.15 -21.24
N MET A 930 -1.32 1.60 -20.56
CA MET A 930 -0.54 2.76 -20.99
C MET A 930 0.10 2.54 -22.37
N TYR A 931 0.63 1.34 -22.67
CA TYR A 931 1.07 1.01 -24.03
C TYR A 931 -0.09 1.14 -25.04
N ARG A 932 -1.24 0.50 -24.77
CA ARG A 932 -2.39 0.51 -25.70
C ARG A 932 -2.97 1.91 -25.94
N LEU A 933 -2.92 2.78 -24.95
CA LEU A 933 -3.46 4.15 -25.02
C LEU A 933 -2.46 5.18 -25.55
N THR A 934 -1.15 4.93 -25.53
CA THR A 934 -0.13 5.88 -26.01
C THR A 934 0.60 5.46 -27.30
N ALA A 935 0.63 4.17 -27.61
CA ALA A 935 1.52 3.55 -28.60
C ALA A 935 3.02 3.82 -28.37
N ASP A 936 3.43 4.26 -27.16
CA ASP A 936 4.83 4.48 -26.82
C ASP A 936 5.53 3.15 -26.46
N PRO A 937 6.57 2.73 -27.21
CA PRO A 937 7.27 1.47 -26.95
C PRO A 937 8.01 1.43 -25.60
N ILE A 938 8.21 2.56 -24.91
CA ILE A 938 8.85 2.54 -23.58
C ILE A 938 8.09 1.67 -22.56
N TRP A 939 6.77 1.55 -22.71
CA TRP A 939 5.93 0.70 -21.87
C TRP A 939 6.21 -0.79 -22.12
N MET A 940 6.50 -1.19 -23.36
CA MET A 940 6.94 -2.55 -23.68
C MET A 940 8.30 -2.87 -23.04
N ASP A 941 9.23 -1.92 -23.00
CA ASP A 941 10.53 -2.11 -22.35
C ASP A 941 10.43 -2.17 -20.81
N LYS A 942 9.58 -1.33 -20.21
CA LYS A 942 9.24 -1.39 -18.77
C LYS A 942 8.65 -2.77 -18.40
N GLY A 943 7.62 -3.20 -19.10
CA GLY A 943 7.01 -4.52 -18.89
C GLY A 943 7.99 -5.67 -19.17
N TRP A 944 8.88 -5.54 -20.16
CA TRP A 944 9.89 -6.57 -20.40
C TRP A 944 10.87 -6.70 -19.23
N LYS A 945 11.34 -5.59 -18.64
CA LYS A 945 12.19 -5.60 -17.45
C LYS A 945 11.48 -6.27 -16.27
N MET A 946 10.21 -5.94 -16.02
CA MET A 946 9.38 -6.57 -14.99
C MET A 946 9.26 -8.09 -15.21
N PHE A 947 8.92 -8.53 -16.43
CA PHE A 947 8.82 -9.94 -16.77
C PHE A 947 10.14 -10.70 -16.52
N GLN A 948 11.27 -10.14 -16.94
CA GLN A 948 12.58 -10.74 -16.72
C GLN A 948 12.93 -10.88 -15.24
N ALA A 949 12.63 -9.88 -14.42
CA ALA A 949 12.82 -9.92 -12.97
C ALA A 949 11.93 -11.00 -12.32
N ILE A 950 10.63 -10.99 -12.62
CA ILE A 950 9.67 -11.98 -12.14
C ILE A 950 10.10 -13.39 -12.52
N GLN A 951 10.36 -13.69 -13.79
CA GLN A 951 10.79 -15.03 -14.23
C GLN A 951 12.10 -15.49 -13.60
N LYS A 952 13.05 -14.57 -13.35
CA LYS A 952 14.32 -14.89 -12.69
C LYS A 952 14.13 -15.32 -11.23
N HIS A 953 13.18 -14.71 -10.52
CA HIS A 953 13.04 -14.87 -9.07
C HIS A 953 11.90 -15.80 -8.65
N THR A 954 10.82 -15.93 -9.42
CA THR A 954 9.64 -16.74 -9.03
C THR A 954 9.61 -18.14 -9.64
N ARG A 955 10.38 -18.41 -10.70
CA ARG A 955 10.27 -19.67 -11.45
C ARG A 955 10.76 -20.89 -10.63
N THR A 956 9.96 -21.95 -10.60
CA THR A 956 10.30 -23.25 -9.99
C THR A 956 10.44 -24.36 -11.05
N GLU A 957 10.76 -25.59 -10.63
CA GLU A 957 10.73 -26.77 -11.50
C GLU A 957 9.31 -27.11 -12.01
N ILE A 958 8.27 -26.73 -11.25
CA ILE A 958 6.87 -27.07 -11.53
C ILE A 958 6.17 -25.92 -12.28
N ALA A 959 6.26 -24.70 -11.77
CA ALA A 959 5.55 -23.53 -12.29
C ALA A 959 6.28 -22.23 -11.87
N ASN A 960 5.56 -21.27 -11.28
CA ASN A 960 6.12 -20.09 -10.61
C ASN A 960 5.55 -20.02 -9.18
N ALA A 961 6.31 -19.49 -8.24
CA ALA A 961 5.99 -19.40 -6.82
C ALA A 961 6.00 -17.94 -6.35
N ARG A 962 5.14 -17.63 -5.38
CA ARG A 962 5.27 -16.39 -4.60
C ARG A 962 6.66 -16.30 -3.96
N ILE A 963 7.12 -15.09 -3.69
CA ILE A 963 8.41 -14.84 -3.04
C ILE A 963 8.23 -14.05 -1.75
N VAL A 964 9.01 -14.39 -0.72
CA VAL A 964 8.81 -13.89 0.65
C VAL A 964 9.36 -12.48 0.87
N ASP A 965 10.47 -12.12 0.24
CA ASP A 965 11.12 -10.81 0.45
C ASP A 965 11.84 -10.31 -0.82
N VAL A 966 11.27 -9.35 -1.54
CA VAL A 966 11.85 -8.74 -2.75
C VAL A 966 13.13 -7.92 -2.50
N MET A 967 13.47 -7.66 -1.25
CA MET A 967 14.70 -6.98 -0.83
C MET A 967 15.89 -7.95 -0.67
N GLU A 968 15.66 -9.26 -0.68
CA GLU A 968 16.72 -10.26 -0.78
C GLU A 968 17.17 -10.47 -2.23
N GLN A 969 18.49 -10.55 -2.48
CA GLN A 969 19.02 -10.81 -3.84
C GLN A 969 18.53 -12.16 -4.42
N TRP A 970 18.24 -13.13 -3.56
CA TRP A 970 17.81 -14.48 -3.91
C TRP A 970 16.67 -14.90 -2.97
N PRO A 971 15.44 -14.41 -3.21
CA PRO A 971 14.35 -14.51 -2.26
C PRO A 971 13.86 -15.95 -2.13
N THR A 972 13.39 -16.31 -0.92
CA THR A 972 12.79 -17.61 -0.67
C THR A 972 11.43 -17.75 -1.36
N HIS A 973 11.18 -18.91 -1.97
CA HIS A 973 9.88 -19.27 -2.56
C HIS A 973 8.87 -19.67 -1.47
N GLU A 974 7.68 -19.07 -1.49
CA GLU A 974 6.50 -19.58 -0.78
C GLU A 974 5.75 -20.57 -1.69
N ASP A 975 5.27 -21.68 -1.13
CA ASP A 975 4.65 -22.79 -1.89
C ASP A 975 3.19 -22.51 -2.30
N SER A 976 2.99 -21.38 -3.00
CA SER A 976 1.70 -20.94 -3.55
C SER A 976 1.86 -20.39 -4.97
N MET A 977 0.89 -20.67 -5.83
CA MET A 977 0.70 -20.04 -7.14
C MET A 977 -0.80 -19.79 -7.31
N GLU A 978 -1.21 -18.53 -7.30
CA GLU A 978 -2.64 -18.22 -7.45
C GLU A 978 -3.10 -18.31 -8.92
N SER A 979 -4.40 -18.51 -9.13
CA SER A 979 -4.98 -18.66 -10.48
C SER A 979 -4.68 -17.47 -11.41
N TYR A 980 -4.70 -16.24 -10.87
CA TYR A 980 -4.37 -15.00 -11.59
C TYR A 980 -2.97 -14.95 -12.20
N TRP A 981 -2.03 -15.81 -11.77
CA TRP A 981 -0.73 -15.89 -12.45
C TRP A 981 -0.88 -16.23 -13.93
N LEU A 982 -1.79 -17.15 -14.24
CA LEU A 982 -2.11 -17.57 -15.60
C LEU A 982 -3.16 -16.66 -16.23
N ALA A 983 -4.24 -16.34 -15.50
CA ALA A 983 -5.36 -15.56 -16.03
C ALA A 983 -5.04 -14.08 -16.23
N GLU A 984 -4.16 -13.48 -15.41
CA GLU A 984 -3.91 -12.03 -15.44
C GLU A 984 -2.46 -11.71 -15.78
N THR A 985 -1.53 -12.07 -14.91
CA THR A 985 -0.15 -11.55 -14.97
C THR A 985 0.52 -11.95 -16.29
N LEU A 986 0.43 -13.22 -16.68
CA LEU A 986 0.94 -13.68 -17.97
C LEU A 986 0.06 -13.26 -19.16
N LYS A 987 -1.24 -13.03 -18.98
CA LYS A 987 -2.12 -12.48 -20.02
C LYS A 987 -1.72 -11.05 -20.38
N TYR A 988 -1.54 -10.16 -19.40
CA TYR A 988 -1.11 -8.78 -19.63
C TYR A 988 0.30 -8.71 -20.23
N PHE A 989 1.26 -9.51 -19.76
CA PHE A 989 2.58 -9.61 -20.40
C PHE A 989 2.48 -10.08 -21.86
N TYR A 990 1.59 -11.04 -22.17
CA TYR A 990 1.42 -11.53 -23.54
C TYR A 990 0.75 -10.48 -24.44
N LEU A 991 -0.30 -9.81 -23.95
CA LEU A 991 -1.04 -8.77 -24.69
C LEU A 991 -0.22 -7.49 -24.90
N LEU A 992 0.74 -7.18 -24.01
CA LEU A 992 1.71 -6.09 -24.17
C LEU A 992 2.64 -6.30 -25.39
N PHE A 993 2.99 -7.55 -25.70
CA PHE A 993 3.79 -7.91 -26.88
C PHE A 993 2.97 -8.47 -28.05
N SER A 994 1.63 -8.43 -27.94
CA SER A 994 0.73 -8.84 -29.02
C SER A 994 0.46 -7.71 -29.99
N GLU A 995 -0.04 -8.05 -31.18
CA GLU A 995 -0.57 -7.05 -32.12
C GLU A 995 -1.70 -6.24 -31.46
N PRO A 996 -1.87 -4.94 -31.78
CA PRO A 996 -2.89 -4.10 -31.15
C PRO A 996 -4.35 -4.47 -31.45
N ASP A 997 -4.62 -5.33 -32.45
CA ASP A 997 -5.95 -5.85 -32.76
C ASP A 997 -6.34 -7.04 -31.86
N LEU A 998 -5.35 -7.83 -31.39
CA LEU A 998 -5.60 -8.89 -30.42
C LEU A 998 -6.02 -8.29 -29.07
N ILE A 999 -7.27 -8.60 -28.69
CA ILE A 999 -7.97 -8.03 -27.51
C ILE A 999 -7.83 -6.49 -27.50
N SER A 1000 -8.24 -5.89 -28.62
CA SER A 1000 -8.38 -4.45 -28.78
C SER A 1000 -9.27 -3.84 -27.67
N LEU A 1001 -8.77 -2.81 -26.99
CA LEU A 1001 -9.56 -2.03 -26.02
C LEU A 1001 -10.64 -1.14 -26.70
N ASP A 1002 -10.71 -1.13 -28.04
CA ASP A 1002 -11.82 -0.55 -28.81
C ASP A 1002 -12.95 -1.58 -29.08
N ASP A 1003 -12.79 -2.83 -28.64
CA ASP A 1003 -13.75 -3.93 -28.85
C ASP A 1003 -14.09 -4.68 -27.55
N TYR A 1004 -13.18 -4.66 -26.57
CA TYR A 1004 -13.27 -5.40 -25.31
C TYR A 1004 -13.07 -4.49 -24.09
N VAL A 1005 -13.65 -4.91 -22.97
CA VAL A 1005 -13.33 -4.41 -21.62
C VAL A 1005 -12.96 -5.60 -20.74
N LEU A 1006 -11.84 -5.50 -20.04
CA LEU A 1006 -11.36 -6.57 -19.15
C LEU A 1006 -11.93 -6.35 -17.75
N ASN A 1007 -12.43 -7.40 -17.07
CA ASN A 1007 -12.81 -7.32 -15.66
C ASN A 1007 -11.59 -7.23 -14.72
N THR A 1008 -11.80 -7.25 -13.40
CA THR A 1008 -10.70 -7.21 -12.39
C THR A 1008 -9.88 -8.49 -12.32
N GLU A 1009 -10.26 -9.55 -13.05
CA GLU A 1009 -9.47 -10.78 -13.20
C GLU A 1009 -9.00 -10.92 -14.69
N ALA A 1010 -8.79 -9.78 -15.35
CA ALA A 1010 -8.35 -9.64 -16.74
C ALA A 1010 -9.19 -10.37 -17.82
N HIS A 1011 -10.44 -10.77 -17.57
CA HIS A 1011 -11.28 -11.45 -18.57
C HIS A 1011 -11.93 -10.46 -19.53
N PRO A 1012 -11.70 -10.57 -20.86
CA PRO A 1012 -12.18 -9.60 -21.83
C PRO A 1012 -13.63 -9.87 -22.27
N PHE A 1013 -14.56 -9.00 -21.88
CA PHE A 1013 -15.94 -8.99 -22.36
C PHE A 1013 -16.09 -8.07 -23.56
N ARG A 1014 -16.78 -8.53 -24.60
CA ARG A 1014 -16.97 -7.77 -25.83
C ARG A 1014 -18.04 -6.68 -25.65
N TRP A 1015 -17.78 -5.49 -26.20
CA TRP A 1015 -18.76 -4.39 -26.25
C TRP A 1015 -20.08 -4.82 -26.93
N GLY A 1016 -21.21 -4.23 -26.49
CA GLY A 1016 -22.58 -4.61 -26.90
C GLY A 1016 -23.14 -3.93 -28.15
#